data_AF-M7NUK8-F1
#
_entry.id   AF-M7NUK8-F1
#
_cell.length_a   1.000
_cell.length_b   1.000
_cell.length_c   1.000
_cell.angle_alpha   90.00
_cell.angle_beta   90.00
_cell.angle_gamma   90.00
#
_symmetry.space_group_name_H-M   'P 1'
#
loop_
_entity.id
_entity.type
_entity.pdbx_description
1 polymer ?
#
loop_
_entity_poly.entity_id
_entity_poly.type
_entity_poly.pdbx_seq_one_letter_code
_entity_poly.pdbx_strand_id
1 'polypeptide(L)'
;MPKLYVVCLFLPNTLSFDLDETDSIKLNPQRSNYKKEPIPHLINKLASCSENFQDTNCNISLSNDEETRFFYLLKDKNVLENEKNREDEDEMFEGRKKELNQPKFKSRVSSLSTAISQISTKGKSSYTMQNYPHAPILASRRRRSSFDVNLFSKVPWTIELNDQSNVGLGNAIRAADKSGNLQEHMFIGLLGIPTDSLSIMRKYEVEREFMTKCRSIPIFVSDNEFDNHYNYYCKQILWPIFHYQIPDIPKFKMYQDYSWNHYVALNQAFANKIIENYNDGDIIWVNDYHLLLVPQMIRQKLQYAMIGFFLHVSFPSYEVFRCLSVRKQLLEGILGANVIGFQTDEYAYHFLQTCTKLLNVKMSSRNIQFGSSFVNICDLPIGIDPDNLEKKKTLSSVKLWISLLKERYSGKSLIVGRDKLDEIKGVRQKLLSFELFLNKHSEWREKVVLIQVALSTSEENETQSQVSNIVLRINSTYGNLSHQYQPIVFLRQDITFSQYLALLTVADAFLVTSLREGMNLTSHEFVFCQRGNYGPLIISEFAGSAARFKDAAITINPWNLNQVSNAIYQALTMSSKERLIRWEKLSDTIMNHDAAHWAINFINEIKCNSFFQEKKKDIHVPKLQLDLFAQKYDNSKICIFFLDYEGVFLNLGNHLNDFHTNKEKVISVLSSLALNPKNIIYIMSHSNIKDTEKFFEKIPNLGFITQDGYYICHNNNQINPIFGNDIAWKTSVKEIFSYYSERIPTSYIEELPFSVIFHYNSKDIESYTSWEIDEFTKHVSYSFSNISCHTIFMENEVVIRQNNIDKSTVICNTLEYIKELFGNSKKIVFIAGDNKNDENVFDWAIKFKNNNETDYVLTVNIGTKDTKALTWVDHVSEYFEILEKLAILSIQEQ
;
A
#
# COMPACT_ATOMS: atom_id res chain seq x y z
N MET A 1 -3.09 7.33 -27.00
CA MET A 1 -3.41 7.71 -25.61
C MET A 1 -2.85 6.61 -24.72
N PRO A 2 -2.19 6.94 -23.60
CA PRO A 2 -1.71 5.93 -22.66
C PRO A 2 -2.89 5.12 -22.10
N LYS A 3 -2.69 3.81 -21.92
CA LYS A 3 -3.68 2.89 -21.38
C LYS A 3 -3.46 2.67 -19.88
N LEU A 4 -4.55 2.38 -19.17
CA LEU A 4 -4.54 1.96 -17.77
C LEU A 4 -4.72 0.44 -17.65
N TYR A 5 -3.73 -0.25 -17.12
CA TYR A 5 -3.82 -1.66 -16.75
C TYR A 5 -4.23 -1.80 -15.29
N VAL A 6 -5.48 -2.22 -15.04
CA VAL A 6 -5.98 -2.53 -13.69
C VAL A 6 -5.70 -4.00 -13.39
N VAL A 7 -4.71 -4.24 -12.55
CA VAL A 7 -4.23 -5.59 -12.22
C VAL A 7 -4.83 -6.03 -10.88
N CYS A 8 -5.57 -7.14 -10.90
CA CYS A 8 -6.19 -7.75 -9.72
C CYS A 8 -6.17 -9.28 -9.85
N LEU A 9 -6.26 -10.00 -8.72
CA LEU A 9 -6.14 -11.47 -8.77
C LEU A 9 -7.20 -12.12 -9.67
N PHE A 10 -8.45 -11.71 -9.55
CA PHE A 10 -9.57 -12.24 -10.35
C PHE A 10 -10.13 -11.14 -11.25
N LEU A 11 -10.37 -11.48 -12.52
CA LEU A 11 -11.04 -10.61 -13.47
C LEU A 11 -12.51 -10.38 -13.08
N PRO A 12 -13.12 -9.24 -13.48
CA PRO A 12 -14.55 -8.97 -13.25
C PRO A 12 -15.50 -9.99 -13.90
N ASN A 13 -15.03 -10.66 -14.96
CA ASN A 13 -15.78 -11.66 -15.71
C ASN A 13 -15.08 -13.03 -15.68
N THR A 14 -15.85 -14.09 -15.86
CA THR A 14 -15.39 -15.48 -15.89
C THR A 14 -16.13 -16.29 -16.95
N LEU A 15 -15.81 -17.58 -17.08
CA LEU A 15 -16.41 -18.52 -18.01
C LEU A 15 -17.49 -19.38 -17.33
N SER A 16 -18.57 -19.64 -18.06
CA SER A 16 -19.55 -20.67 -17.77
C SER A 16 -19.70 -21.59 -18.98
N PHE A 17 -19.72 -22.91 -18.76
CA PHE A 17 -19.86 -23.89 -19.84
C PHE A 17 -21.30 -24.41 -19.98
N ASP A 18 -21.77 -24.56 -21.20
CA ASP A 18 -23.12 -25.07 -21.47
C ASP A 18 -23.11 -26.60 -21.51
N LEU A 19 -23.24 -27.21 -20.34
CA LEU A 19 -23.24 -28.67 -20.19
C LEU A 19 -24.66 -29.25 -20.26
N ASP A 20 -24.83 -30.34 -21.01
CA ASP A 20 -26.05 -31.14 -21.01
C ASP A 20 -26.34 -31.73 -19.60
N GLU A 21 -27.61 -31.97 -19.27
CA GLU A 21 -28.05 -32.41 -17.93
C GLU A 21 -27.25 -33.63 -17.43
N THR A 22 -26.97 -34.61 -18.30
CA THR A 22 -26.22 -35.82 -17.94
C THR A 22 -24.77 -35.55 -17.54
N ASP A 23 -24.09 -34.62 -18.22
CA ASP A 23 -22.70 -34.27 -17.90
C ASP A 23 -22.63 -33.28 -16.74
N SER A 24 -23.64 -32.43 -16.60
CA SER A 24 -23.82 -31.58 -15.42
C SER A 24 -24.01 -32.41 -14.13
N ILE A 25 -24.76 -33.53 -14.19
CA ILE A 25 -24.97 -34.45 -13.07
C ILE A 25 -23.71 -35.26 -12.78
N LYS A 26 -22.95 -35.68 -13.80
CA LYS A 26 -21.65 -36.35 -13.59
C LYS A 26 -20.63 -35.43 -12.92
N LEU A 27 -20.59 -34.17 -13.32
CA LEU A 27 -19.71 -33.17 -12.73
C LEU A 27 -20.18 -32.78 -11.33
N ASN A 28 -21.49 -32.61 -11.11
CA ASN A 28 -22.10 -32.29 -9.81
C ASN A 28 -23.15 -33.34 -9.40
N PRO A 29 -22.73 -34.46 -8.79
CA PRO A 29 -23.65 -35.53 -8.40
C PRO A 29 -24.69 -35.12 -7.34
N GLN A 30 -24.50 -33.98 -6.65
CA GLN A 30 -25.52 -33.42 -5.75
C GLN A 30 -26.74 -32.84 -6.50
N ARG A 31 -26.67 -32.62 -7.83
CA ARG A 31 -27.83 -32.18 -8.64
C ARG A 31 -28.89 -33.28 -8.84
N SER A 32 -28.56 -34.56 -8.64
CA SER A 32 -29.50 -35.68 -8.89
C SER A 32 -30.67 -35.79 -7.89
N ASN A 33 -30.66 -35.01 -6.80
CA ASN A 33 -31.72 -35.03 -5.78
C ASN A 33 -32.88 -34.07 -6.07
N TYR A 34 -32.81 -33.27 -7.14
CA TYR A 34 -33.92 -32.42 -7.59
C TYR A 34 -34.59 -33.03 -8.83
N LYS A 35 -35.39 -34.07 -8.64
CA LYS A 35 -36.43 -34.39 -9.64
C LYS A 35 -37.45 -33.26 -9.60
N LYS A 36 -37.60 -32.52 -10.71
CA LYS A 36 -38.76 -31.64 -10.92
C LYS A 36 -40.03 -32.50 -10.89
N GLU A 37 -40.74 -32.53 -9.77
CA GLU A 37 -42.14 -32.96 -9.81
C GLU A 37 -42.94 -31.95 -10.64
N PRO A 38 -43.83 -32.39 -11.55
CA PRO A 38 -44.60 -31.47 -12.37
C PRO A 38 -45.53 -30.59 -11.50
N ILE A 39 -45.42 -29.29 -11.74
CA ILE A 39 -46.02 -28.16 -11.00
C ILE A 39 -47.54 -28.22 -10.77
N PRO A 40 -48.39 -28.93 -11.57
CA PRO A 40 -49.82 -29.00 -11.27
C PRO A 40 -50.18 -29.76 -9.99
N HIS A 41 -49.26 -30.55 -9.40
CA HIS A 41 -49.57 -31.35 -8.21
C HIS A 41 -49.33 -30.62 -6.88
N LEU A 42 -48.43 -29.63 -6.83
CA LEU A 42 -48.12 -28.87 -5.60
C LEU A 42 -49.22 -27.87 -5.21
N ILE A 43 -49.90 -27.29 -6.21
CA ILE A 43 -50.97 -26.32 -6.00
C ILE A 43 -52.21 -27.00 -5.38
N ASN A 44 -52.52 -28.23 -5.82
CA ASN A 44 -53.63 -29.00 -5.24
C ASN A 44 -53.32 -29.56 -3.84
N LYS A 45 -52.05 -29.80 -3.51
CA LYS A 45 -51.63 -30.28 -2.18
C LYS A 45 -51.64 -29.18 -1.11
N LEU A 46 -51.43 -27.92 -1.52
CA LEU A 46 -51.52 -26.76 -0.62
C LEU A 46 -52.97 -26.33 -0.37
N ALA A 47 -53.88 -26.60 -1.30
CA ALA A 47 -55.32 -26.34 -1.12
C ALA A 47 -56.02 -27.40 -0.25
N SER A 48 -55.48 -28.61 -0.11
CA SER A 48 -56.09 -29.69 0.68
C SER A 48 -55.61 -29.78 2.14
N CYS A 49 -54.64 -28.96 2.56
CA CYS A 49 -54.09 -28.98 3.92
C CYS A 49 -54.77 -27.98 4.87
N SER A 50 -55.81 -27.25 4.43
CA SER A 50 -56.60 -26.34 5.27
C SER A 50 -57.83 -27.00 5.92
N GLU A 51 -58.09 -28.28 5.67
CA GLU A 51 -59.20 -29.01 6.27
C GLU A 51 -58.70 -30.38 6.76
N ASN A 52 -58.31 -30.45 8.05
CA ASN A 52 -58.24 -31.62 8.93
C ASN A 52 -57.02 -31.55 9.87
N PHE A 53 -57.20 -30.93 11.03
CA PHE A 53 -56.39 -31.20 12.20
C PHE A 53 -57.32 -31.38 13.41
N GLN A 54 -57.70 -32.62 13.66
CA GLN A 54 -58.01 -33.12 15.00
C GLN A 54 -56.97 -34.20 15.34
N ASP A 55 -56.37 -34.04 16.51
CA ASP A 55 -55.59 -34.99 17.30
C ASP A 55 -54.35 -35.66 16.66
N THR A 56 -53.17 -35.29 17.15
CA THR A 56 -52.37 -36.13 18.07
C THR A 56 -51.01 -35.49 18.38
N ASN A 57 -50.58 -35.68 19.63
CA ASN A 57 -49.35 -35.21 20.23
C ASN A 57 -48.08 -35.54 19.43
N CYS A 58 -47.45 -34.51 18.84
CA CYS A 58 -46.03 -34.53 18.48
C CYS A 58 -45.38 -33.19 18.86
N ASN A 59 -44.53 -33.20 19.89
CA ASN A 59 -43.60 -32.12 20.19
C ASN A 59 -42.58 -32.02 19.04
N ILE A 60 -42.83 -31.13 18.08
CA ILE A 60 -41.88 -30.77 17.01
C ILE A 60 -41.39 -29.36 17.31
N SER A 61 -40.10 -29.24 17.60
CA SER A 61 -39.38 -27.98 17.65
C SER A 61 -39.32 -27.34 16.25
N LEU A 62 -40.21 -26.39 15.98
CA LEU A 62 -40.17 -25.54 14.79
C LEU A 62 -38.92 -24.63 14.88
N SER A 63 -37.89 -24.97 14.11
CA SER A 63 -36.55 -24.37 14.22
C SER A 63 -36.05 -23.93 12.84
N ASN A 64 -35.67 -22.65 12.68
CA ASN A 64 -34.99 -21.98 11.54
C ASN A 64 -35.52 -22.17 10.09
N ASP A 65 -36.21 -23.26 9.76
CA ASP A 65 -36.57 -23.66 8.41
C ASP A 65 -37.66 -22.78 7.79
N GLU A 66 -38.60 -22.24 8.56
CA GLU A 66 -39.69 -21.40 8.03
C GLU A 66 -39.25 -19.98 7.65
N GLU A 67 -38.44 -19.32 8.49
CA GLU A 67 -37.83 -18.01 8.17
C GLU A 67 -36.94 -18.12 6.94
N THR A 68 -36.14 -19.17 6.89
CA THR A 68 -35.27 -19.49 5.77
C THR A 68 -36.12 -19.77 4.51
N ARG A 69 -37.24 -20.50 4.64
CA ARG A 69 -38.23 -20.71 3.56
C ARG A 69 -38.94 -19.44 3.11
N PHE A 70 -39.20 -18.45 3.96
CA PHE A 70 -39.81 -17.18 3.53
C PHE A 70 -38.93 -16.46 2.51
N PHE A 71 -37.63 -16.37 2.78
CA PHE A 71 -36.67 -15.80 1.84
C PHE A 71 -36.49 -16.67 0.57
N TYR A 72 -36.84 -17.97 0.60
CA TYR A 72 -36.77 -18.89 -0.56
C TYR A 72 -38.03 -18.98 -1.41
N LEU A 73 -39.21 -19.22 -0.84
CA LEU A 73 -40.44 -19.47 -1.60
C LEU A 73 -40.84 -18.28 -2.48
N LEU A 74 -40.52 -17.07 -2.03
CA LEU A 74 -40.72 -15.83 -2.79
C LEU A 74 -39.61 -15.59 -3.83
N LYS A 75 -38.45 -16.24 -3.69
CA LYS A 75 -37.40 -16.24 -4.73
C LYS A 75 -37.91 -16.96 -5.98
N ASP A 76 -38.49 -18.14 -5.83
CA ASP A 76 -38.98 -18.93 -6.96
C ASP A 76 -40.17 -18.28 -7.67
N LYS A 77 -41.08 -17.61 -6.91
CA LYS A 77 -42.19 -16.85 -7.50
C LYS A 77 -41.73 -15.64 -8.32
N ASN A 78 -40.75 -14.88 -7.85
CA ASN A 78 -40.24 -13.70 -8.55
C ASN A 78 -39.37 -14.06 -9.78
N VAL A 79 -38.69 -15.21 -9.77
CA VAL A 79 -37.97 -15.72 -10.95
C VAL A 79 -38.97 -16.06 -12.06
N LEU A 80 -40.09 -16.70 -11.73
CA LEU A 80 -41.16 -17.07 -12.68
C LEU A 80 -41.87 -15.85 -13.32
N GLU A 81 -42.00 -14.73 -12.61
CA GLU A 81 -42.60 -13.51 -13.18
C GLU A 81 -41.61 -12.69 -14.05
N ASN A 82 -40.32 -12.72 -13.72
CA ASN A 82 -39.29 -11.95 -14.44
C ASN A 82 -38.73 -12.64 -15.70
N GLU A 83 -38.92 -13.95 -15.89
CA GLU A 83 -38.52 -14.66 -17.11
C GLU A 83 -39.23 -14.14 -18.38
N LYS A 84 -40.34 -13.39 -18.25
CA LYS A 84 -41.06 -12.84 -19.41
C LYS A 84 -40.49 -11.53 -19.98
N ASN A 85 -39.54 -10.87 -19.32
CA ASN A 85 -39.12 -9.49 -19.67
C ASN A 85 -37.58 -9.28 -19.75
N ARG A 86 -36.75 -10.31 -19.97
CA ARG A 86 -35.28 -10.16 -19.87
C ARG A 86 -34.56 -10.19 -21.23
N GLU A 87 -34.33 -9.01 -21.79
CA GLU A 87 -33.11 -8.67 -22.52
C GLU A 87 -32.43 -7.50 -21.75
N ASP A 88 -31.17 -7.71 -21.36
CA ASP A 88 -30.12 -6.71 -21.07
C ASP A 88 -29.74 -6.16 -19.66
N GLU A 89 -30.51 -6.19 -18.56
CA GLU A 89 -30.18 -5.22 -17.47
C GLU A 89 -29.94 -5.67 -16.01
N ASP A 90 -29.73 -6.94 -15.67
CA ASP A 90 -30.02 -7.37 -14.29
C ASP A 90 -29.05 -8.36 -13.61
N GLU A 91 -27.71 -8.16 -13.65
CA GLU A 91 -26.80 -9.18 -13.07
C GLU A 91 -25.59 -8.69 -12.26
N MET A 92 -25.49 -7.42 -11.88
CA MET A 92 -24.25 -6.91 -11.25
C MET A 92 -23.96 -7.35 -9.80
N PHE A 93 -24.83 -8.11 -9.14
CA PHE A 93 -24.66 -8.55 -7.76
C PHE A 93 -25.58 -9.77 -7.46
N GLU A 94 -25.58 -10.80 -8.30
CA GLU A 94 -26.16 -12.06 -7.85
C GLU A 94 -25.31 -12.60 -6.70
N GLY A 95 -25.81 -12.45 -5.47
CA GLY A 95 -25.12 -12.92 -4.27
C GLY A 95 -24.96 -14.44 -4.23
N ARG A 96 -25.64 -15.22 -5.08
CA ARG A 96 -25.30 -16.63 -5.25
C ARG A 96 -23.91 -16.69 -5.87
N LYS A 97 -23.04 -17.59 -5.38
CA LYS A 97 -22.22 -18.34 -6.33
C LYS A 97 -23.20 -18.93 -7.34
N LYS A 98 -23.39 -18.28 -8.51
CA LYS A 98 -24.06 -18.94 -9.64
C LYS A 98 -23.25 -20.23 -9.77
N GLU A 99 -23.85 -21.41 -9.59
CA GLU A 99 -23.10 -22.66 -9.76
C GLU A 99 -22.83 -22.80 -11.25
N LEU A 100 -21.85 -22.01 -11.70
CA LEU A 100 -21.38 -21.99 -13.05
C LEU A 100 -20.85 -23.39 -13.33
N ASN A 101 -21.23 -23.89 -14.48
CA ASN A 101 -20.76 -25.15 -14.98
C ASN A 101 -19.27 -24.97 -15.29
N GLN A 102 -18.41 -25.28 -14.33
CA GLN A 102 -16.97 -25.05 -14.40
C GLN A 102 -16.20 -26.34 -14.12
N PRO A 103 -14.98 -26.48 -14.66
CA PRO A 103 -14.10 -27.57 -14.27
C PRO A 103 -13.84 -27.53 -12.76
N LYS A 104 -13.59 -28.71 -12.16
CA LYS A 104 -13.28 -28.82 -10.73
C LYS A 104 -11.78 -28.75 -10.49
N PHE A 105 -11.37 -28.04 -9.44
CA PHE A 105 -9.99 -28.09 -8.97
C PHE A 105 -9.65 -29.53 -8.60
N LYS A 106 -8.45 -30.00 -8.97
CA LYS A 106 -7.94 -31.28 -8.46
C LYS A 106 -7.85 -31.18 -6.94
N SER A 107 -8.79 -31.79 -6.23
CA SER A 107 -8.70 -31.90 -4.77
C SER A 107 -7.45 -32.71 -4.42
N ARG A 108 -6.38 -32.04 -3.98
CA ARG A 108 -5.29 -32.65 -3.18
C ARG A 108 -5.67 -32.63 -1.69
N VAL A 109 -6.94 -32.89 -1.37
CA VAL A 109 -7.36 -33.11 0.02
C VAL A 109 -6.92 -34.51 0.44
N SER A 110 -5.60 -34.74 0.61
CA SER A 110 -5.09 -35.90 1.36
C SER A 110 -3.59 -35.90 1.62
N SER A 111 -2.74 -35.04 1.04
CA SER A 111 -1.28 -35.20 1.25
C SER A 111 -0.75 -34.40 2.44
N LEU A 112 -1.18 -33.14 2.61
CA LEU A 112 -0.66 -32.30 3.70
C LEU A 112 -1.38 -32.57 5.03
N SER A 113 -2.71 -32.73 5.01
CA SER A 113 -3.49 -33.07 6.20
C SER A 113 -3.10 -34.43 6.79
N THR A 114 -2.83 -35.43 5.95
CA THR A 114 -2.36 -36.75 6.37
C THR A 114 -0.91 -36.73 6.86
N ALA A 115 -0.02 -35.92 6.25
CA ALA A 115 1.33 -35.72 6.76
C ALA A 115 1.33 -35.04 8.14
N ILE A 116 0.46 -34.05 8.34
CA ILE A 116 0.30 -33.32 9.60
C ILE A 116 -0.30 -34.23 10.70
N SER A 117 -1.28 -35.09 10.37
CA SER A 117 -1.88 -36.03 11.33
C SER A 117 -0.94 -37.19 11.73
N GLN A 118 -0.05 -37.62 10.84
CA GLN A 118 0.90 -38.71 11.11
C GLN A 118 2.10 -38.27 11.96
N ILE A 119 2.40 -36.97 12.02
CA ILE A 119 3.52 -36.43 12.80
C ILE A 119 3.06 -36.01 14.20
N SER A 120 1.83 -35.50 14.36
CA SER A 120 1.27 -35.16 15.68
C SER A 120 1.13 -36.38 16.62
N THR A 121 1.04 -37.59 16.06
CA THR A 121 0.94 -38.85 16.80
C THR A 121 2.29 -39.45 17.22
N LYS A 122 3.42 -38.92 16.72
CA LYS A 122 4.78 -39.44 17.00
C LYS A 122 5.64 -38.53 17.88
N GLY A 123 5.02 -37.69 18.72
CA GLY A 123 5.72 -36.80 19.64
C GLY A 123 6.19 -37.45 20.96
N LYS A 124 6.93 -38.57 20.93
CA LYS A 124 7.70 -39.08 22.09
C LYS A 124 8.90 -39.95 21.65
N SER A 125 9.95 -39.34 21.13
CA SER A 125 11.33 -39.83 21.27
C SER A 125 12.31 -38.81 20.72
N SER A 126 13.35 -38.52 21.49
CA SER A 126 14.52 -37.72 21.14
C SER A 126 15.25 -38.28 19.89
N TYR A 127 16.03 -37.40 19.24
CA TYR A 127 17.36 -37.62 18.61
C TYR A 127 17.56 -36.99 17.22
N THR A 128 18.59 -36.12 17.16
CA THR A 128 19.59 -35.84 16.10
C THR A 128 19.18 -35.77 14.63
N MET A 129 19.42 -34.60 14.02
CA MET A 129 19.52 -34.41 12.57
C MET A 129 20.76 -35.14 12.01
N GLN A 130 20.56 -36.22 11.28
CA GLN A 130 21.47 -36.67 10.23
C GLN A 130 20.67 -37.09 8.99
N ASN A 131 21.16 -36.63 7.85
CA ASN A 131 20.82 -36.97 6.46
C ASN A 131 19.89 -38.17 6.25
N TYR A 132 18.68 -37.91 5.75
CA TYR A 132 17.86 -38.93 5.09
C TYR A 132 17.97 -38.78 3.56
N PRO A 133 18.34 -39.86 2.83
CA PRO A 133 18.28 -39.89 1.38
C PRO A 133 16.82 -39.94 0.93
N HIS A 134 16.55 -39.36 -0.25
CA HIS A 134 15.27 -39.33 -0.95
C HIS A 134 14.37 -40.56 -0.68
N ALA A 135 13.31 -40.38 0.10
CA ALA A 135 12.23 -41.35 0.18
C ALA A 135 11.42 -41.31 -1.14
N PRO A 136 11.04 -42.46 -1.72
CA PRO A 136 10.35 -42.49 -2.99
C PRO A 136 8.95 -41.89 -2.81
N ILE A 137 8.68 -40.82 -3.55
CA ILE A 137 7.35 -40.24 -3.71
C ILE A 137 6.49 -41.33 -4.37
N LEU A 138 5.69 -42.03 -3.58
CA LEU A 138 4.56 -42.84 -4.07
C LEU A 138 3.51 -41.87 -4.62
N ALA A 139 3.76 -41.40 -5.84
CA ALA A 139 2.80 -40.64 -6.61
C ALA A 139 1.61 -41.56 -6.92
N SER A 140 0.50 -41.36 -6.21
CA SER A 140 -0.79 -41.81 -6.70
C SER A 140 -1.11 -41.01 -7.97
N ARG A 141 -0.61 -41.51 -9.12
CA ARG A 141 -1.01 -41.06 -10.45
C ARG A 141 -2.49 -41.42 -10.65
N ARG A 142 -3.42 -40.64 -10.10
CA ARG A 142 -4.70 -40.43 -10.79
C ARG A 142 -4.38 -39.57 -12.01
N ARG A 143 -4.07 -40.22 -13.13
CA ARG A 143 -4.12 -39.57 -14.46
C ARG A 143 -5.49 -38.89 -14.56
N ARG A 144 -5.54 -37.66 -15.09
CA ARG A 144 -6.82 -37.06 -15.52
C ARG A 144 -7.57 -38.13 -16.33
N SER A 145 -8.87 -38.28 -16.13
CA SER A 145 -9.63 -38.93 -17.19
C SER A 145 -9.39 -38.08 -18.44
N SER A 146 -9.01 -38.69 -19.55
CA SER A 146 -8.99 -38.02 -20.86
C SER A 146 -10.35 -37.35 -21.17
N PHE A 147 -11.39 -37.76 -20.44
CA PHE A 147 -12.76 -37.25 -20.46
C PHE A 147 -12.87 -35.75 -20.10
N ASP A 148 -12.32 -35.26 -18.99
CA ASP A 148 -12.54 -33.85 -18.56
C ASP A 148 -11.93 -32.83 -19.53
N VAL A 149 -10.71 -33.09 -20.01
CA VAL A 149 -10.04 -32.21 -21.00
C VAL A 149 -10.76 -32.26 -22.35
N ASN A 150 -11.27 -33.43 -22.75
CA ASN A 150 -12.05 -33.58 -23.99
C ASN A 150 -13.45 -32.94 -23.89
N LEU A 151 -14.04 -32.85 -22.70
CA LEU A 151 -15.34 -32.24 -22.48
C LEU A 151 -15.26 -30.71 -22.64
N PHE A 152 -14.46 -30.05 -21.80
CA PHE A 152 -14.38 -28.57 -21.78
C PHE A 152 -13.68 -27.96 -23.02
N SER A 153 -13.00 -28.79 -23.83
CA SER A 153 -12.47 -28.36 -25.12
C SER A 153 -13.53 -28.26 -26.22
N LYS A 154 -14.67 -28.96 -26.10
CA LYS A 154 -15.72 -29.00 -27.13
C LYS A 154 -17.00 -28.26 -26.72
N VAL A 155 -17.29 -28.23 -25.43
CA VAL A 155 -18.54 -27.67 -24.89
C VAL A 155 -18.58 -26.14 -25.08
N PRO A 156 -19.67 -25.56 -25.61
CA PRO A 156 -19.83 -24.12 -25.75
C PRO A 156 -19.76 -23.41 -24.39
N TRP A 157 -19.44 -22.12 -24.39
CA TRP A 157 -19.28 -21.34 -23.17
C TRP A 157 -19.75 -19.91 -23.35
N THR A 158 -20.18 -19.30 -22.25
CA THR A 158 -20.59 -17.90 -22.14
C THR A 158 -19.68 -17.15 -21.16
N ILE A 159 -19.69 -15.82 -21.27
CA ILE A 159 -19.01 -14.94 -20.35
C ILE A 159 -20.02 -14.47 -19.32
N GLU A 160 -19.71 -14.70 -18.05
CA GLU A 160 -20.54 -14.32 -16.91
C GLU A 160 -19.75 -13.39 -16.00
N LEU A 161 -20.42 -12.77 -15.03
CA LEU A 161 -19.75 -12.01 -13.98
C LEU A 161 -19.05 -12.96 -13.00
N ASN A 162 -17.92 -12.50 -12.47
CA ASN A 162 -17.11 -13.30 -11.55
C ASN A 162 -17.39 -12.92 -10.09
N ASP A 163 -18.04 -13.82 -9.36
CA ASP A 163 -18.39 -13.64 -7.95
C ASP A 163 -17.17 -13.57 -7.02
N GLN A 164 -16.00 -14.05 -7.48
CA GLN A 164 -14.73 -13.99 -6.72
C GLN A 164 -13.99 -12.66 -6.91
N SER A 165 -14.43 -11.81 -7.84
CA SER A 165 -13.79 -10.53 -8.14
C SER A 165 -13.97 -9.51 -7.01
N ASN A 166 -13.07 -8.52 -6.97
CA ASN A 166 -13.25 -7.38 -6.08
C ASN A 166 -14.32 -6.45 -6.65
N VAL A 167 -15.56 -6.63 -6.19
CA VAL A 167 -16.72 -5.88 -6.68
C VAL A 167 -16.59 -4.38 -6.42
N GLY A 168 -15.98 -3.97 -5.30
CA GLY A 168 -15.73 -2.56 -4.98
C GLY A 168 -14.82 -1.90 -6.02
N LEU A 169 -13.70 -2.55 -6.35
CA LEU A 169 -12.77 -2.10 -7.40
C LEU A 169 -13.47 -2.05 -8.77
N GLY A 170 -14.21 -3.09 -9.14
CA GLY A 170 -14.94 -3.14 -10.41
C GLY A 170 -16.02 -2.05 -10.53
N ASN A 171 -16.69 -1.70 -9.42
CA ASN A 171 -17.63 -0.59 -9.38
C ASN A 171 -16.92 0.76 -9.54
N ALA A 172 -15.82 0.97 -8.84
CA ALA A 172 -15.03 2.19 -8.93
C ALA A 172 -14.53 2.49 -10.34
N ILE A 173 -13.96 1.48 -11.02
CA ILE A 173 -13.49 1.65 -12.40
C ILE A 173 -14.65 1.95 -13.35
N ARG A 174 -15.79 1.26 -13.21
CA ARG A 174 -16.98 1.55 -14.03
C ARG A 174 -17.57 2.93 -13.77
N ALA A 175 -17.61 3.37 -12.52
CA ALA A 175 -18.08 4.70 -12.16
C ALA A 175 -17.15 5.78 -12.74
N ALA A 176 -15.84 5.57 -12.66
CA ALA A 176 -14.85 6.45 -13.28
C ALA A 176 -14.96 6.46 -14.82
N ASP A 177 -15.16 5.31 -15.47
CA ASP A 177 -15.35 5.22 -16.93
C ASP A 177 -16.60 5.98 -17.38
N LYS A 178 -17.73 5.83 -16.66
CA LYS A 178 -18.97 6.55 -16.91
C LYS A 178 -18.84 8.07 -16.73
N SER A 179 -17.97 8.53 -15.84
CA SER A 179 -17.71 9.96 -15.64
C SER A 179 -16.95 10.61 -16.81
N GLY A 180 -16.40 9.82 -17.74
CA GLY A 180 -15.61 10.30 -18.88
C GLY A 180 -14.19 10.73 -18.55
N ASN A 181 -13.78 10.63 -17.29
CA ASN A 181 -12.45 11.04 -16.80
C ASN A 181 -11.42 9.90 -16.77
N LEU A 182 -11.81 8.69 -17.17
CA LEU A 182 -10.92 7.53 -17.23
C LEU A 182 -10.34 7.37 -18.64
N GLN A 183 -9.05 7.06 -18.72
CA GLN A 183 -8.39 6.69 -19.98
C GLN A 183 -8.86 5.30 -20.43
N GLU A 184 -8.48 4.90 -21.66
CA GLU A 184 -8.69 3.52 -22.11
C GLU A 184 -8.06 2.56 -21.09
N HIS A 185 -8.84 1.61 -20.59
CA HIS A 185 -8.42 0.71 -19.52
C HIS A 185 -8.62 -0.75 -19.88
N MET A 186 -7.78 -1.61 -19.32
CA MET A 186 -7.83 -3.06 -19.44
C MET A 186 -7.62 -3.72 -18.09
N PHE A 187 -8.42 -4.72 -17.74
CA PHE A 187 -8.19 -5.55 -16.57
C PHE A 187 -7.18 -6.67 -16.88
N ILE A 188 -6.32 -7.02 -15.91
CA ILE A 188 -5.41 -8.16 -16.00
C ILE A 188 -5.59 -9.03 -14.75
N GLY A 189 -5.87 -10.32 -14.95
CA GLY A 189 -6.15 -11.23 -13.83
C GLY A 189 -6.49 -12.66 -14.24
N LEU A 190 -6.80 -13.49 -13.25
CA LEU A 190 -7.24 -14.87 -13.43
C LEU A 190 -8.76 -14.95 -13.68
N LEU A 191 -9.19 -16.01 -14.35
CA LEU A 191 -10.61 -16.30 -14.58
C LEU A 191 -11.33 -16.83 -13.33
N GLY A 192 -10.62 -17.23 -12.28
CA GLY A 192 -11.23 -17.85 -11.09
C GLY A 192 -11.72 -19.28 -11.31
N ILE A 193 -11.35 -19.90 -12.43
CA ILE A 193 -11.67 -21.29 -12.75
C ILE A 193 -10.40 -22.12 -12.94
N PRO A 194 -10.47 -23.45 -12.75
CA PRO A 194 -9.41 -24.36 -13.16
C PRO A 194 -9.12 -24.24 -14.66
N THR A 195 -7.89 -23.89 -15.03
CA THR A 195 -7.53 -23.68 -16.45
C THR A 195 -6.74 -24.84 -17.04
N ASP A 196 -6.27 -25.74 -16.20
CA ASP A 196 -5.58 -26.98 -16.56
C ASP A 196 -6.41 -27.88 -17.48
N SER A 197 -7.73 -27.83 -17.33
CA SER A 197 -8.72 -28.60 -18.11
C SER A 197 -8.97 -28.01 -19.50
N LEU A 198 -8.50 -26.79 -19.78
CA LEU A 198 -8.67 -26.12 -21.07
C LEU A 198 -7.52 -26.48 -22.02
N SER A 199 -7.85 -26.79 -23.27
CA SER A 199 -6.85 -26.98 -24.33
C SER A 199 -6.14 -25.65 -24.66
N ILE A 200 -4.95 -25.73 -25.24
CA ILE A 200 -4.18 -24.54 -25.64
C ILE A 200 -4.99 -23.67 -26.62
N MET A 201 -5.64 -24.29 -27.60
CA MET A 201 -6.50 -23.59 -28.57
C MET A 201 -7.67 -22.88 -27.87
N ARG A 202 -8.29 -23.53 -26.88
CA ARG A 202 -9.38 -22.95 -26.09
C ARG A 202 -8.89 -21.74 -25.27
N LYS A 203 -7.69 -21.80 -24.70
CA LYS A 203 -7.10 -20.65 -23.97
C LYS A 203 -6.91 -19.44 -24.88
N TYR A 204 -6.43 -19.64 -26.11
CA TYR A 204 -6.30 -18.55 -27.10
C TYR A 204 -7.66 -17.96 -27.51
N GLU A 205 -8.68 -18.79 -27.72
CA GLU A 205 -10.05 -18.33 -28.00
C GLU A 205 -10.58 -17.46 -26.87
N VAL A 206 -10.46 -17.93 -25.63
CA VAL A 206 -10.89 -17.22 -24.42
C VAL A 206 -10.15 -15.89 -24.28
N GLU A 207 -8.84 -15.88 -24.46
CA GLU A 207 -8.03 -14.65 -24.38
C GLU A 207 -8.50 -13.59 -25.38
N ARG A 208 -8.71 -13.97 -26.65
CA ARG A 208 -9.18 -13.06 -27.69
C ARG A 208 -10.57 -12.50 -27.39
N GLU A 209 -11.49 -13.35 -26.93
CA GLU A 209 -12.86 -12.94 -26.59
C GLU A 209 -12.88 -12.01 -25.37
N PHE A 210 -12.08 -12.28 -24.33
CA PHE A 210 -12.00 -11.41 -23.15
C PHE A 210 -11.37 -10.06 -23.48
N MET A 211 -10.37 -10.02 -24.35
CA MET A 211 -9.77 -8.76 -24.79
C MET A 211 -10.76 -7.90 -25.57
N THR A 212 -11.55 -8.51 -26.45
CA THR A 212 -12.47 -7.79 -27.35
C THR A 212 -13.79 -7.40 -26.67
N LYS A 213 -14.38 -8.30 -25.88
CA LYS A 213 -15.71 -8.09 -25.27
C LYS A 213 -15.65 -7.53 -23.85
N CYS A 214 -14.61 -7.84 -23.09
CA CYS A 214 -14.56 -7.55 -21.65
C CYS A 214 -13.45 -6.58 -21.23
N ARG A 215 -12.68 -6.04 -22.20
CA ARG A 215 -11.48 -5.24 -21.93
C ARG A 215 -10.58 -5.89 -20.89
N SER A 216 -10.37 -7.20 -21.01
CA SER A 216 -9.71 -8.02 -20.00
C SER A 216 -8.66 -8.93 -20.63
N ILE A 217 -7.51 -9.09 -19.96
CA ILE A 217 -6.42 -9.98 -20.37
C ILE A 217 -6.33 -11.11 -19.34
N PRO A 218 -6.81 -12.32 -19.66
CA PRO A 218 -6.73 -13.45 -18.76
C PRO A 218 -5.30 -13.96 -18.65
N ILE A 219 -4.91 -14.32 -17.42
CA ILE A 219 -3.69 -15.04 -17.11
C ILE A 219 -4.06 -16.51 -16.85
N PHE A 220 -3.33 -17.42 -17.50
CA PHE A 220 -3.49 -18.85 -17.30
C PHE A 220 -2.31 -19.39 -16.50
N VAL A 221 -2.58 -19.86 -15.29
CA VAL A 221 -1.61 -20.57 -14.42
C VAL A 221 -2.10 -21.99 -14.16
N SER A 222 -1.19 -22.87 -13.74
CA SER A 222 -1.61 -24.23 -13.38
C SER A 222 -2.49 -24.21 -12.13
N ASP A 223 -3.46 -25.13 -12.06
CA ASP A 223 -4.37 -25.22 -10.90
C ASP A 223 -3.60 -25.44 -9.59
N ASN A 224 -2.49 -26.18 -9.65
CA ASN A 224 -1.65 -26.44 -8.48
C ASN A 224 -0.92 -25.17 -8.03
N GLU A 225 -0.42 -24.34 -8.94
CA GLU A 225 0.19 -23.06 -8.57
C GLU A 225 -0.83 -22.11 -7.96
N PHE A 226 -2.02 -22.02 -8.55
CA PHE A 226 -3.11 -21.20 -8.02
C PHE A 226 -3.52 -21.63 -6.61
N ASP A 227 -3.77 -22.92 -6.38
CA ASP A 227 -4.20 -23.43 -5.07
C ASP A 227 -3.15 -23.14 -3.99
N ASN A 228 -1.87 -23.40 -4.29
CA ASN A 228 -0.77 -23.13 -3.36
C ASN A 228 -0.49 -21.64 -3.14
N HIS A 229 -0.69 -20.79 -4.15
CA HIS A 229 -0.61 -19.33 -3.98
C HIS A 229 -1.80 -18.81 -3.16
N TYR A 230 -3.03 -19.09 -3.57
CA TYR A 230 -4.22 -18.44 -3.04
C TYR A 230 -4.70 -19.06 -1.74
N ASN A 231 -5.00 -20.36 -1.74
CA ASN A 231 -5.57 -21.01 -0.57
C ASN A 231 -4.53 -21.25 0.52
N TYR A 232 -3.27 -21.54 0.17
CA TYR A 232 -2.23 -21.80 1.17
C TYR A 232 -1.43 -20.56 1.56
N TYR A 233 -0.77 -19.87 0.63
CA TYR A 233 0.03 -18.69 1.02
C TYR A 233 -0.84 -17.48 1.38
N CYS A 234 -1.77 -17.09 0.51
CA CYS A 234 -2.56 -15.89 0.72
C CYS A 234 -3.55 -16.04 1.89
N LYS A 235 -4.33 -17.12 1.94
CA LYS A 235 -5.37 -17.30 2.97
C LYS A 235 -4.89 -17.85 4.31
N GLN A 236 -3.83 -18.65 4.36
CA GLN A 236 -3.34 -19.22 5.63
C GLN A 236 -2.16 -18.44 6.24
N ILE A 237 -1.45 -17.61 5.47
CA ILE A 237 -0.27 -16.86 5.96
C ILE A 237 -0.52 -15.35 5.93
N LEU A 238 -0.75 -14.76 4.74
CA LEU A 238 -0.88 -13.31 4.63
C LEU A 238 -2.15 -12.78 5.28
N TRP A 239 -3.30 -13.39 4.98
CA TRP A 239 -4.60 -12.94 5.47
C TRP A 239 -4.67 -12.90 7.01
N PRO A 240 -4.30 -13.96 7.75
CA PRO A 240 -4.31 -13.92 9.22
C PRO A 240 -3.37 -12.85 9.78
N ILE A 241 -2.13 -12.77 9.28
CA ILE A 241 -1.13 -11.80 9.77
C ILE A 241 -1.55 -10.36 9.52
N PHE A 242 -2.09 -10.07 8.34
CA PHE A 242 -2.54 -8.72 8.00
C PHE A 242 -3.72 -8.27 8.88
N HIS A 243 -4.45 -9.23 9.47
CA HIS A 243 -5.56 -9.01 10.39
C HIS A 243 -5.23 -9.40 11.84
N TYR A 244 -3.95 -9.43 12.22
CA TYR A 244 -3.46 -9.63 13.60
C TYR A 244 -3.80 -11.00 14.21
N GLN A 245 -4.10 -11.99 13.36
CA GLN A 245 -4.22 -13.38 13.76
C GLN A 245 -2.87 -14.07 13.49
N ILE A 246 -2.09 -14.28 14.55
CA ILE A 246 -0.82 -15.00 14.44
C ILE A 246 -1.10 -16.49 14.59
N PRO A 247 -0.96 -17.30 13.52
CA PRO A 247 -1.25 -18.73 13.58
C PRO A 247 -0.18 -19.50 14.38
N ASP A 248 -0.56 -20.70 14.85
CA ASP A 248 0.34 -21.60 15.58
C ASP A 248 1.61 -21.95 14.77
N ILE A 249 2.76 -21.76 15.41
CA ILE A 249 4.13 -21.84 14.86
C ILE A 249 4.41 -23.10 14.00
N PRO A 250 3.97 -24.33 14.36
CA PRO A 250 4.32 -25.54 13.60
C PRO A 250 3.68 -25.59 12.21
N LYS A 251 2.41 -25.15 12.11
CA LYS A 251 1.66 -25.13 10.85
C LYS A 251 2.20 -24.01 9.95
N PHE A 252 2.47 -22.85 10.53
CA PHE A 252 2.94 -21.66 9.83
C PHE A 252 4.21 -21.90 9.00
N LYS A 253 5.25 -22.50 9.62
CA LYS A 253 6.54 -22.75 8.94
C LYS A 253 6.41 -23.75 7.79
N MET A 254 5.66 -24.83 7.98
CA MET A 254 5.45 -25.84 6.92
C MET A 254 4.69 -25.30 5.72
N TYR A 255 3.64 -24.50 5.94
CA TYR A 255 2.93 -23.84 4.85
C TYR A 255 3.85 -22.88 4.10
N GLN A 256 4.66 -22.11 4.81
CA GLN A 256 5.49 -21.08 4.20
C GLN A 256 6.58 -21.64 3.27
N ASP A 257 7.33 -22.66 3.72
CA ASP A 257 8.44 -23.24 2.95
C ASP A 257 7.97 -23.89 1.64
N TYR A 258 6.74 -24.41 1.60
CA TYR A 258 6.17 -25.03 0.41
C TYR A 258 5.46 -24.03 -0.52
N SER A 259 4.68 -23.10 0.04
CA SER A 259 3.78 -22.24 -0.75
C SER A 259 4.42 -20.95 -1.25
N TRP A 260 5.54 -20.49 -0.67
CA TRP A 260 6.22 -19.27 -1.09
C TRP A 260 6.66 -19.31 -2.56
N ASN A 261 7.24 -20.43 -3.03
CA ASN A 261 7.69 -20.54 -4.41
C ASN A 261 6.53 -20.44 -5.40
N HIS A 262 5.35 -20.97 -5.05
CA HIS A 262 4.13 -20.80 -5.83
C HIS A 262 3.61 -19.36 -5.78
N TYR A 263 3.76 -18.68 -4.63
CA TYR A 263 3.44 -17.27 -4.52
C TYR A 263 4.26 -16.41 -5.49
N VAL A 264 5.58 -16.64 -5.51
CA VAL A 264 6.53 -15.99 -6.42
C VAL A 264 6.22 -16.33 -7.88
N ALA A 265 6.01 -17.60 -8.22
CA ALA A 265 5.75 -18.04 -9.59
C ALA A 265 4.49 -17.40 -10.19
N LEU A 266 3.39 -17.32 -9.42
CA LEU A 266 2.16 -16.69 -9.88
C LEU A 266 2.34 -15.17 -10.03
N ASN A 267 3.01 -14.50 -9.08
CA ASN A 267 3.34 -13.08 -9.22
C ASN A 267 4.21 -12.82 -10.47
N GLN A 268 5.15 -13.71 -10.77
CA GLN A 268 5.99 -13.62 -11.97
C GLN A 268 5.16 -13.79 -13.25
N ALA A 269 4.19 -14.70 -13.27
CA ALA A 269 3.28 -14.86 -14.41
C ALA A 269 2.46 -13.59 -14.67
N PHE A 270 2.01 -12.91 -13.61
CA PHE A 270 1.37 -11.60 -13.71
C PHE A 270 2.33 -10.54 -14.28
N ALA A 271 3.53 -10.41 -13.72
CA ALA A 271 4.51 -9.45 -14.19
C ALA A 271 4.86 -9.66 -15.68
N ASN A 272 5.10 -10.91 -16.09
CA ASN A 272 5.39 -11.26 -17.49
C ASN A 272 4.25 -10.82 -18.41
N LYS A 273 3.00 -11.12 -18.06
CA LYS A 273 1.85 -10.77 -18.90
C LYS A 273 1.67 -9.26 -19.03
N ILE A 274 1.94 -8.51 -17.97
CA ILE A 274 1.90 -7.04 -17.99
C ILE A 274 2.99 -6.50 -18.91
N ILE A 275 4.23 -7.01 -18.78
CA ILE A 275 5.37 -6.59 -19.61
C ILE A 275 5.12 -6.87 -21.09
N GLU A 276 4.53 -8.02 -21.44
CA GLU A 276 4.20 -8.38 -22.82
C GLU A 276 3.21 -7.41 -23.49
N ASN A 277 2.36 -6.74 -22.72
CA ASN A 277 1.29 -5.86 -23.24
C ASN A 277 1.58 -4.36 -23.01
N TYR A 278 2.62 -4.03 -22.25
CA TYR A 278 2.95 -2.66 -21.88
C TYR A 278 3.52 -1.86 -23.05
N ASN A 279 3.05 -0.61 -23.21
CA ASN A 279 3.68 0.39 -24.06
C ASN A 279 4.16 1.58 -23.23
N ASP A 280 5.16 2.30 -23.73
CA ASP A 280 5.70 3.46 -23.04
C ASP A 280 4.61 4.51 -22.77
N GLY A 281 4.53 4.93 -21.49
CA GLY A 281 3.52 5.87 -21.02
C GLY A 281 2.24 5.21 -20.46
N ASP A 282 2.09 3.89 -20.56
CA ASP A 282 0.97 3.18 -19.92
C ASP A 282 1.08 3.23 -18.38
N ILE A 283 -0.07 3.16 -17.72
CA ILE A 283 -0.19 3.17 -16.26
C ILE A 283 -0.54 1.76 -15.80
N ILE A 284 0.22 1.23 -14.84
CA ILE A 284 0.00 -0.07 -14.24
C ILE A 284 -0.51 0.12 -12.82
N TRP A 285 -1.71 -0.35 -12.52
CA TRP A 285 -2.32 -0.28 -11.20
C TRP A 285 -2.52 -1.67 -10.60
N VAL A 286 -1.62 -2.06 -9.69
CA VAL A 286 -1.64 -3.34 -8.99
C VAL A 286 -2.48 -3.26 -7.72
N ASN A 287 -3.34 -4.26 -7.51
CA ASN A 287 -4.26 -4.29 -6.38
C ASN A 287 -4.08 -5.52 -5.48
N ASP A 288 -4.02 -5.22 -4.18
CA ASP A 288 -4.19 -6.14 -3.07
C ASP A 288 -3.04 -7.12 -2.75
N TYR A 289 -3.14 -7.76 -1.59
CA TYR A 289 -2.07 -8.58 -0.97
C TYR A 289 -1.69 -9.86 -1.74
N HIS A 290 -2.44 -10.21 -2.77
CA HIS A 290 -2.15 -11.36 -3.63
C HIS A 290 -0.95 -11.11 -4.55
N LEU A 291 -0.66 -9.82 -4.85
CA LEU A 291 0.24 -9.38 -5.91
C LEU A 291 1.36 -8.48 -5.36
N LEU A 292 1.81 -8.69 -4.12
CA LEU A 292 2.78 -7.81 -3.44
C LEU A 292 4.14 -7.75 -4.16
N LEU A 293 4.52 -8.77 -4.94
CA LEU A 293 5.82 -8.84 -5.61
C LEU A 293 5.81 -8.25 -7.02
N VAL A 294 4.61 -8.11 -7.62
CA VAL A 294 4.44 -7.67 -9.00
C VAL A 294 5.09 -6.30 -9.28
N PRO A 295 4.95 -5.27 -8.43
CA PRO A 295 5.53 -3.95 -8.74
C PRO A 295 7.05 -4.00 -8.96
N GLN A 296 7.79 -4.68 -8.08
CA GLN A 296 9.24 -4.82 -8.22
C GLN A 296 9.65 -5.71 -9.40
N MET A 297 8.92 -6.80 -9.67
CA MET A 297 9.18 -7.66 -10.83
C MET A 297 9.01 -6.91 -12.15
N ILE A 298 8.03 -6.01 -12.24
CA ILE A 298 7.85 -5.12 -13.39
C ILE A 298 8.97 -4.10 -13.46
N ARG A 299 9.28 -3.42 -12.34
CA ARG A 299 10.33 -2.39 -12.27
C ARG A 299 11.70 -2.89 -12.75
N GLN A 300 12.04 -4.15 -12.47
CA GLN A 300 13.29 -4.77 -12.93
C GLN A 300 13.42 -4.87 -14.46
N LYS A 301 12.30 -4.93 -15.19
CA LYS A 301 12.25 -5.01 -16.66
C LYS A 301 11.89 -3.67 -17.29
N LEU A 302 11.01 -2.92 -16.65
CA LEU A 302 10.48 -1.63 -17.08
C LEU A 302 10.84 -0.57 -16.03
N GLN A 303 12.07 -0.07 -16.11
CA GLN A 303 12.63 0.83 -15.10
C GLN A 303 11.82 2.12 -14.93
N TYR A 304 11.15 2.59 -16.00
CA TYR A 304 10.43 3.87 -16.04
C TYR A 304 8.91 3.75 -16.08
N ALA A 305 8.34 2.54 -15.95
CA ALA A 305 6.89 2.37 -15.97
C ALA A 305 6.20 3.13 -14.82
N MET A 306 5.01 3.67 -15.08
CA MET A 306 4.17 4.28 -14.05
C MET A 306 3.41 3.18 -13.31
N ILE A 307 3.82 2.87 -12.08
CA ILE A 307 3.27 1.77 -11.29
C ILE A 307 2.63 2.33 -10.02
N GLY A 308 1.33 2.10 -9.84
CA GLY A 308 0.62 2.27 -8.58
C GLY A 308 0.34 0.93 -7.94
N PHE A 309 0.43 0.86 -6.61
CA PHE A 309 -0.01 -0.29 -5.83
C PHE A 309 -1.04 0.16 -4.79
N PHE A 310 -2.18 -0.52 -4.68
CA PHE A 310 -3.19 -0.20 -3.67
C PHE A 310 -3.54 -1.43 -2.81
N LEU A 311 -3.43 -1.31 -1.48
CA LEU A 311 -3.79 -2.36 -0.55
C LEU A 311 -5.21 -2.19 -0.02
N HIS A 312 -6.08 -3.16 -0.31
CA HIS A 312 -7.50 -3.09 0.07
C HIS A 312 -7.76 -3.59 1.50
N VAL A 313 -6.93 -4.52 1.98
CA VAL A 313 -6.95 -5.07 3.34
C VAL A 313 -6.18 -4.18 4.33
N SER A 314 -6.22 -4.51 5.64
CA SER A 314 -5.42 -3.82 6.64
C SER A 314 -3.93 -4.10 6.48
N PHE A 315 -3.08 -3.14 6.88
CA PHE A 315 -1.63 -3.36 7.00
C PHE A 315 -1.23 -3.48 8.48
N PRO A 316 -0.50 -4.53 8.86
CA PRO A 316 -0.16 -4.76 10.26
C PRO A 316 1.00 -3.87 10.73
N SER A 317 1.10 -3.66 12.03
CA SER A 317 2.23 -2.97 12.64
C SER A 317 3.52 -3.77 12.45
N TYR A 318 4.65 -3.09 12.61
CA TYR A 318 5.98 -3.70 12.50
C TYR A 318 6.14 -4.99 13.34
N GLU A 319 5.60 -5.01 14.56
CA GLU A 319 5.74 -6.16 15.47
C GLU A 319 5.01 -7.42 14.99
N VAL A 320 3.93 -7.24 14.25
CA VAL A 320 3.19 -8.36 13.65
C VAL A 320 3.80 -8.70 12.28
N PHE A 321 4.15 -7.70 11.47
CA PHE A 321 4.72 -7.92 10.15
C PHE A 321 6.07 -8.67 10.21
N ARG A 322 6.90 -8.42 11.23
CA ARG A 322 8.19 -9.12 11.43
C ARG A 322 8.04 -10.63 11.64
N CYS A 323 6.85 -11.15 11.95
CA CYS A 323 6.59 -12.59 12.05
C CYS A 323 6.71 -13.31 10.70
N LEU A 324 6.55 -12.59 9.58
CA LEU A 324 6.76 -13.14 8.24
C LEU A 324 8.26 -13.39 8.00
N SER A 325 8.64 -14.62 7.61
CA SER A 325 10.06 -14.89 7.35
C SER A 325 10.58 -14.24 6.05
N VAL A 326 9.70 -14.05 5.06
CA VAL A 326 9.99 -13.38 3.77
C VAL A 326 9.59 -11.90 3.75
N ARG A 327 9.56 -11.29 4.94
CA ARG A 327 9.15 -9.89 5.16
C ARG A 327 9.89 -8.88 4.28
N LYS A 328 11.19 -9.06 4.04
CA LYS A 328 11.99 -8.13 3.23
C LYS A 328 11.56 -8.18 1.77
N GLN A 329 11.44 -9.38 1.20
CA GLN A 329 11.03 -9.58 -0.19
C GLN A 329 9.64 -9.02 -0.47
N LEU A 330 8.71 -9.15 0.49
CA LEU A 330 7.37 -8.57 0.37
C LEU A 330 7.41 -7.03 0.33
N LEU A 331 8.18 -6.39 1.22
CA LEU A 331 8.31 -4.93 1.22
C LEU A 331 9.01 -4.41 -0.02
N GLU A 332 10.13 -5.03 -0.41
CA GLU A 332 10.86 -4.71 -1.64
C GLU A 332 9.96 -4.89 -2.87
N GLY A 333 9.11 -5.92 -2.87
CA GLY A 333 8.07 -6.16 -3.85
C GLY A 333 7.15 -4.94 -4.06
N ILE A 334 6.62 -4.41 -2.96
CA ILE A 334 5.69 -3.27 -2.97
C ILE A 334 6.42 -1.97 -3.35
N LEU A 335 7.66 -1.77 -2.85
CA LEU A 335 8.49 -0.59 -3.10
C LEU A 335 8.94 -0.43 -4.57
N GLY A 336 8.65 -1.41 -5.44
CA GLY A 336 8.79 -1.23 -6.89
C GLY A 336 7.77 -0.26 -7.51
N ALA A 337 6.69 0.07 -6.79
CA ALA A 337 5.69 1.04 -7.21
C ALA A 337 6.19 2.49 -7.07
N ASN A 338 5.67 3.40 -7.90
CA ASN A 338 5.83 4.85 -7.71
C ASN A 338 4.92 5.36 -6.59
N VAL A 339 3.68 4.87 -6.52
CA VAL A 339 2.70 5.28 -5.52
C VAL A 339 2.12 4.07 -4.84
N ILE A 340 2.04 4.11 -3.51
CA ILE A 340 1.46 3.07 -2.66
C ILE A 340 0.27 3.67 -1.91
N GLY A 341 -0.93 3.13 -2.15
CA GLY A 341 -2.17 3.55 -1.52
C GLY A 341 -2.67 2.60 -0.44
N PHE A 342 -3.19 3.16 0.65
CA PHE A 342 -3.85 2.44 1.74
C PHE A 342 -5.25 2.99 2.02
N GLN A 343 -6.07 2.20 2.72
CA GLN A 343 -7.42 2.61 3.13
C GLN A 343 -7.43 3.68 4.23
N THR A 344 -6.44 3.67 5.14
CA THR A 344 -6.37 4.58 6.29
C THR A 344 -4.93 5.07 6.50
N ASP A 345 -4.80 6.24 7.12
CA ASP A 345 -3.51 6.82 7.51
C ASP A 345 -2.76 5.92 8.52
N GLU A 346 -3.47 5.18 9.38
CA GLU A 346 -2.88 4.19 10.28
C GLU A 346 -2.09 3.12 9.51
N TYR A 347 -2.66 2.57 8.44
CA TYR A 347 -2.01 1.53 7.64
C TYR A 347 -0.84 2.07 6.83
N ALA A 348 -0.97 3.29 6.30
CA ALA A 348 0.13 4.00 5.64
C ALA A 348 1.31 4.21 6.61
N TYR A 349 1.02 4.64 7.84
CA TYR A 349 2.02 4.81 8.89
C TYR A 349 2.68 3.50 9.31
N HIS A 350 1.91 2.43 9.52
CA HIS A 350 2.46 1.12 9.82
C HIS A 350 3.40 0.62 8.71
N PHE A 351 3.05 0.85 7.45
CA PHE A 351 3.91 0.51 6.31
C PHE A 351 5.21 1.32 6.32
N LEU A 352 5.13 2.64 6.45
CA LEU A 352 6.28 3.54 6.59
C LEU A 352 7.24 3.08 7.69
N GLN A 353 6.71 2.85 8.90
CA GLN A 353 7.50 2.37 10.03
C GLN A 353 8.15 1.01 9.76
N THR A 354 7.41 0.10 9.12
CA THR A 354 7.89 -1.25 8.83
C THR A 354 9.02 -1.23 7.80
N CYS A 355 8.91 -0.42 6.75
CA CYS A 355 9.96 -0.18 5.78
C CYS A 355 11.22 0.41 6.43
N THR A 356 11.07 1.49 7.21
CA THR A 356 12.20 2.14 7.89
C THR A 356 12.94 1.19 8.83
N LYS A 357 12.20 0.36 9.59
CA LYS A 357 12.82 -0.58 10.55
C LYS A 357 13.42 -1.83 9.92
N LEU A 358 12.85 -2.37 8.83
CA LEU A 358 13.31 -3.63 8.22
C LEU A 358 14.29 -3.45 7.07
N LEU A 359 14.21 -2.33 6.35
CA LEU A 359 15.02 -2.05 5.16
C LEU A 359 15.98 -0.88 5.34
N ASN A 360 15.98 -0.20 6.51
CA ASN A 360 16.81 0.98 6.80
C ASN A 360 16.68 2.09 5.73
N VAL A 361 15.48 2.25 5.16
CA VAL A 361 15.19 3.29 4.16
C VAL A 361 14.92 4.64 4.83
N LYS A 362 15.34 5.73 4.16
CA LYS A 362 15.09 7.10 4.64
C LYS A 362 13.64 7.50 4.36
N MET A 363 13.00 8.04 5.39
CA MET A 363 11.64 8.57 5.32
C MET A 363 11.69 10.10 5.22
N SER A 364 10.92 10.68 4.30
CA SER A 364 10.63 12.10 4.27
C SER A 364 9.12 12.32 4.24
N SER A 365 8.53 12.72 5.38
CA SER A 365 7.08 12.90 5.60
C SER A 365 6.19 11.73 5.15
N ARG A 366 5.90 11.59 3.85
CA ARG A 366 5.14 10.49 3.22
C ARG A 366 5.84 9.84 2.02
N ASN A 367 7.14 10.09 1.85
CA ASN A 367 7.96 9.51 0.80
C ASN A 367 9.01 8.58 1.39
N ILE A 368 9.24 7.47 0.70
CA ILE A 368 10.36 6.54 0.96
C ILE A 368 11.35 6.67 -0.19
N GLN A 369 12.62 6.87 0.13
CA GLN A 369 13.70 6.71 -0.84
C GLN A 369 14.18 5.26 -0.83
N PHE A 370 13.98 4.55 -1.94
CA PHE A 370 14.41 3.16 -2.13
C PHE A 370 15.33 3.06 -3.35
N GLY A 371 16.64 2.90 -3.09
CA GLY A 371 17.66 3.02 -4.13
C GLY A 371 17.62 4.40 -4.78
N SER A 372 17.53 4.45 -6.10
CA SER A 372 17.36 5.69 -6.89
C SER A 372 15.90 6.14 -7.06
N SER A 373 14.93 5.37 -6.53
CA SER A 373 13.50 5.64 -6.71
C SER A 373 12.87 6.31 -5.48
N PHE A 374 11.95 7.24 -5.74
CA PHE A 374 11.12 7.87 -4.71
C PHE A 374 9.71 7.29 -4.76
N VAL A 375 9.28 6.69 -3.66
CA VAL A 375 7.97 6.06 -3.53
C VAL A 375 7.09 6.94 -2.66
N ASN A 376 5.97 7.43 -3.22
CA ASN A 376 4.99 8.22 -2.48
C ASN A 376 3.94 7.31 -1.84
N ILE A 377 3.57 7.60 -0.60
CA ILE A 377 2.59 6.84 0.16
C ILE A 377 1.39 7.72 0.45
N CYS A 378 0.20 7.24 0.10
CA CYS A 378 -1.06 7.96 0.28
C CYS A 378 -2.12 7.10 0.98
N ASP A 379 -3.02 7.79 1.68
CA ASP A 379 -4.23 7.22 2.26
C ASP A 379 -5.44 7.71 1.44
N LEU A 380 -6.05 6.80 0.69
CA LEU A 380 -7.19 7.09 -0.19
C LEU A 380 -8.24 6.00 0.00
N PRO A 381 -9.18 6.17 0.94
CA PRO A 381 -10.20 5.16 1.23
C PRO A 381 -11.16 4.98 0.06
N ILE A 382 -11.47 3.71 -0.26
CA ILE A 382 -12.42 3.37 -1.31
C ILE A 382 -13.88 3.70 -0.90
N GLY A 383 -14.64 4.27 -1.83
CA GLY A 383 -16.06 4.60 -1.69
C GLY A 383 -17.01 3.63 -2.41
N ILE A 384 -18.31 3.89 -2.33
CA ILE A 384 -19.37 3.18 -3.08
C ILE A 384 -19.76 3.95 -4.35
N ASP A 385 -20.57 3.33 -5.22
CA ASP A 385 -21.14 3.96 -6.43
C ASP A 385 -22.61 4.33 -6.15
N PRO A 386 -22.91 5.57 -5.71
CA PRO A 386 -24.24 5.98 -5.27
C PRO A 386 -25.25 5.98 -6.42
N ASP A 387 -24.83 6.40 -7.61
CA ASP A 387 -25.69 6.49 -8.79
C ASP A 387 -26.23 5.13 -9.22
N ASN A 388 -25.37 4.12 -9.22
CA ASN A 388 -25.75 2.75 -9.54
C ASN A 388 -26.63 2.13 -8.44
N LEU A 389 -26.35 2.45 -7.18
CA LEU A 389 -27.19 2.00 -6.06
C LEU A 389 -28.58 2.62 -6.10
N GLU A 390 -28.70 3.91 -6.45
CA GLU A 390 -30.01 4.58 -6.59
C GLU A 390 -30.84 3.89 -7.68
N LYS A 391 -30.26 3.67 -8.86
CA LYS A 391 -30.95 2.96 -9.96
C LYS A 391 -31.49 1.62 -9.49
N LYS A 392 -30.67 0.81 -8.83
CA LYS A 392 -31.08 -0.50 -8.33
C LYS A 392 -32.11 -0.44 -7.21
N LYS A 393 -32.04 0.57 -6.34
CA LYS A 393 -33.03 0.78 -5.26
C LYS A 393 -34.42 1.10 -5.82
N THR A 394 -34.51 1.75 -6.98
CA THR A 394 -35.79 2.12 -7.60
C THR A 394 -36.55 0.95 -8.25
N LEU A 395 -35.89 -0.20 -8.44
CA LEU A 395 -36.45 -1.41 -9.04
C LEU A 395 -37.72 -1.88 -8.30
N SER A 396 -38.70 -2.37 -9.07
CA SER A 396 -39.97 -2.88 -8.55
C SER A 396 -39.79 -4.05 -7.58
N SER A 397 -38.82 -4.95 -7.89
CA SER A 397 -38.45 -6.08 -7.03
C SER A 397 -38.02 -5.63 -5.63
N VAL A 398 -37.23 -4.55 -5.52
CA VAL A 398 -36.79 -4.00 -4.23
C VAL A 398 -37.98 -3.42 -3.46
N LYS A 399 -38.86 -2.66 -4.12
CA LYS A 399 -40.05 -2.08 -3.48
C LYS A 399 -40.99 -3.16 -2.93
N LEU A 400 -41.18 -4.25 -3.66
CA LEU A 400 -41.96 -5.40 -3.22
C LEU A 400 -41.35 -6.05 -1.96
N TRP A 401 -40.03 -6.26 -1.94
CA TRP A 401 -39.36 -6.78 -0.77
C TRP A 401 -39.45 -5.85 0.44
N ILE A 402 -39.37 -4.53 0.22
CA ILE A 402 -39.55 -3.54 1.29
C ILE A 402 -40.96 -3.67 1.90
N SER A 403 -42.02 -3.78 1.09
CA SER A 403 -43.38 -3.94 1.63
C SER A 403 -43.54 -5.25 2.40
N LEU A 404 -43.03 -6.36 1.87
CA LEU A 404 -43.10 -7.67 2.51
C LEU A 404 -42.35 -7.71 3.86
N LEU A 405 -41.17 -7.10 3.93
CA LEU A 405 -40.39 -7.04 5.16
C LEU A 405 -41.07 -6.15 6.21
N LYS A 406 -41.64 -5.01 5.80
CA LYS A 406 -42.40 -4.13 6.70
C LYS A 406 -43.65 -4.79 7.26
N GLU A 407 -44.36 -5.57 6.45
CA GLU A 407 -45.52 -6.35 6.88
C GLU A 407 -45.12 -7.45 7.87
N ARG A 408 -44.11 -8.26 7.51
CA ARG A 408 -43.65 -9.40 8.33
C ARG A 408 -43.14 -8.97 9.70
N TYR A 409 -42.38 -7.88 9.78
CA TYR A 409 -41.77 -7.40 11.02
C TYR A 409 -42.47 -6.15 11.59
N SER A 410 -43.77 -5.98 11.28
CA SER A 410 -44.56 -4.88 11.81
C SER A 410 -44.53 -4.86 13.35
N GLY A 411 -44.30 -3.67 13.92
CA GLY A 411 -44.18 -3.47 15.37
C GLY A 411 -42.88 -3.96 16.01
N LYS A 412 -41.92 -4.46 15.22
CA LYS A 412 -40.60 -4.90 15.69
C LYS A 412 -39.51 -3.99 15.14
N SER A 413 -38.44 -3.78 15.92
CA SER A 413 -37.24 -3.08 15.50
C SER A 413 -36.22 -4.04 14.88
N LEU A 414 -35.72 -3.70 13.70
CA LEU A 414 -34.81 -4.54 12.92
C LEU A 414 -33.36 -4.08 13.04
N ILE A 415 -32.50 -4.95 13.55
CA ILE A 415 -31.05 -4.80 13.47
C ILE A 415 -30.54 -5.71 12.36
N VAL A 416 -29.77 -5.17 11.42
CA VAL A 416 -29.20 -5.96 10.32
C VAL A 416 -27.68 -6.03 10.44
N GLY A 417 -27.15 -7.23 10.19
CA GLY A 417 -25.72 -7.48 10.02
C GLY A 417 -25.49 -8.34 8.78
N ARG A 418 -24.45 -8.03 8.00
CA ARG A 418 -24.06 -8.82 6.84
C ARG A 418 -22.55 -8.98 6.81
N ASP A 419 -22.09 -10.20 7.03
CA ASP A 419 -20.67 -10.49 7.17
C ASP A 419 -20.33 -11.87 6.59
N LYS A 420 -19.08 -12.02 6.15
CA LYS A 420 -18.50 -13.35 5.92
C LYS A 420 -18.32 -14.05 7.26
N LEU A 421 -18.50 -15.37 7.29
CA LEU A 421 -18.34 -16.15 8.51
C LEU A 421 -16.86 -16.43 8.83
N ASP A 422 -16.09 -15.36 8.92
CA ASP A 422 -14.67 -15.34 9.25
C ASP A 422 -14.48 -14.81 10.68
N GLU A 423 -13.44 -15.25 11.37
CA GLU A 423 -13.13 -14.84 12.75
C GLU A 423 -12.94 -13.33 12.85
N ILE A 424 -12.32 -12.75 11.83
CA ILE A 424 -12.00 -11.33 11.72
C ILE A 424 -13.27 -10.47 11.64
N LYS A 425 -14.41 -11.01 11.18
CA LYS A 425 -15.67 -10.25 11.11
C LYS A 425 -16.40 -10.11 12.44
N GLY A 426 -15.95 -10.81 13.48
CA GLY A 426 -16.48 -10.64 14.82
C GLY A 426 -17.98 -10.95 14.97
N VAL A 427 -18.53 -11.84 14.12
CA VAL A 427 -19.95 -12.27 14.21
C VAL A 427 -20.24 -12.88 15.57
N ARG A 428 -19.28 -13.64 16.13
CA ARG A 428 -19.37 -14.20 17.48
C ARG A 428 -19.59 -13.10 18.53
N GLN A 429 -18.77 -12.05 18.52
CA GLN A 429 -18.86 -10.90 19.42
C GLN A 429 -20.22 -10.22 19.27
N LYS A 430 -20.69 -10.03 18.03
CA LYS A 430 -22.01 -9.47 17.73
C LYS A 430 -23.15 -10.18 18.46
N LEU A 431 -23.18 -11.51 18.34
CA LEU A 431 -24.25 -12.33 18.91
C LEU A 431 -24.19 -12.35 20.44
N LEU A 432 -22.99 -12.43 21.02
CA LEU A 432 -22.82 -12.38 22.49
C LEU A 432 -23.23 -11.03 23.06
N SER A 433 -22.93 -9.93 22.37
CA SER A 433 -23.38 -8.60 22.75
C SER A 433 -24.89 -8.43 22.64
N PHE A 434 -25.51 -9.02 21.62
CA PHE A 434 -26.97 -9.02 21.48
C PHE A 434 -27.65 -9.84 22.59
N GLU A 435 -27.10 -11.00 22.96
CA GLU A 435 -27.55 -11.78 24.12
C GLU A 435 -27.45 -10.97 25.42
N LEU A 436 -26.33 -10.27 25.63
CA LEU A 436 -26.14 -9.41 26.79
C LEU A 436 -27.15 -8.25 26.82
N PHE A 437 -27.46 -7.67 25.65
CA PHE A 437 -28.48 -6.63 25.50
C PHE A 437 -29.87 -7.15 25.92
N LEU A 438 -30.30 -8.32 25.43
CA LEU A 438 -31.57 -8.93 25.81
C LEU A 438 -31.64 -9.30 27.30
N ASN A 439 -30.50 -9.59 27.91
CA ASN A 439 -30.39 -9.83 29.36
C ASN A 439 -30.60 -8.56 30.18
N LYS A 440 -29.92 -7.47 29.82
CA LYS A 440 -29.99 -6.20 30.53
C LYS A 440 -31.32 -5.47 30.31
N HIS A 441 -31.86 -5.56 29.10
CA HIS A 441 -33.02 -4.80 28.67
C HIS A 441 -34.19 -5.72 28.36
N SER A 442 -34.85 -6.20 29.42
CA SER A 442 -36.00 -7.09 29.29
C SER A 442 -37.17 -6.49 28.52
N GLU A 443 -37.28 -5.16 28.49
CA GLU A 443 -38.30 -4.38 27.79
C GLU A 443 -38.22 -4.46 26.26
N TRP A 444 -37.07 -4.86 25.73
CA TRP A 444 -36.81 -5.02 24.30
C TRP A 444 -36.99 -6.47 23.81
N ARG A 445 -37.21 -7.42 24.72
CA ARG A 445 -37.61 -8.79 24.35
C ARG A 445 -38.93 -8.74 23.59
N GLU A 446 -39.06 -9.59 22.57
CA GLU A 446 -40.22 -9.65 21.66
C GLU A 446 -40.41 -8.42 20.75
N LYS A 447 -39.62 -7.35 20.94
CA LYS A 447 -39.69 -6.12 20.14
C LYS A 447 -38.51 -5.93 19.19
N VAL A 448 -37.42 -6.67 19.35
CA VAL A 448 -36.21 -6.51 18.51
C VAL A 448 -35.85 -7.81 17.79
N VAL A 449 -35.44 -7.72 16.54
CA VAL A 449 -34.96 -8.86 15.75
C VAL A 449 -33.62 -8.51 15.13
N LEU A 450 -32.63 -9.38 15.35
CA LEU A 450 -31.33 -9.32 14.67
C LEU A 450 -31.36 -10.25 13.44
N ILE A 451 -31.31 -9.67 12.24
CA ILE A 451 -31.15 -10.40 10.99
C ILE A 451 -29.66 -10.42 10.65
N GLN A 452 -29.01 -11.58 10.77
CA GLN A 452 -27.61 -11.77 10.40
C GLN A 452 -27.52 -12.59 9.12
N VAL A 453 -27.08 -11.94 8.05
CA VAL A 453 -26.73 -12.58 6.78
C VAL A 453 -25.26 -13.03 6.86
N ALA A 454 -25.05 -14.34 6.88
CA ALA A 454 -23.73 -14.96 6.90
C ALA A 454 -23.37 -15.45 5.49
N LEU A 455 -22.45 -14.74 4.83
CA LEU A 455 -21.95 -15.12 3.52
C LEU A 455 -21.05 -16.36 3.65
N SER A 456 -21.26 -17.32 2.75
CA SER A 456 -20.50 -18.57 2.76
C SER A 456 -19.01 -18.35 2.52
N THR A 457 -18.17 -18.98 3.35
CA THR A 457 -16.70 -19.04 3.18
C THR A 457 -16.31 -20.43 2.66
N SER A 458 -15.23 -20.51 1.89
CA SER A 458 -14.73 -21.78 1.34
C SER A 458 -14.14 -22.72 2.41
N GLU A 459 -13.92 -22.23 3.63
CA GLU A 459 -13.31 -22.95 4.74
C GLU A 459 -14.35 -23.20 5.84
N GLU A 460 -14.52 -24.47 6.22
CA GLU A 460 -15.31 -24.89 7.39
C GLU A 460 -14.49 -24.57 8.65
N ASN A 461 -14.82 -23.45 9.30
CA ASN A 461 -14.11 -22.98 10.48
C ASN A 461 -14.82 -23.44 11.77
N GLU A 462 -14.04 -23.72 12.83
CA GLU A 462 -14.59 -23.99 14.18
C GLU A 462 -15.53 -22.87 14.65
N THR A 463 -15.26 -21.64 14.22
CA THR A 463 -16.08 -20.44 14.43
C THR A 463 -17.51 -20.61 13.94
N GLN A 464 -17.75 -21.31 12.84
CA GLN A 464 -19.09 -21.52 12.28
C GLN A 464 -19.96 -22.35 13.23
N SER A 465 -19.39 -23.40 13.82
CA SER A 465 -20.05 -24.22 14.83
C SER A 465 -20.36 -23.41 16.09
N GLN A 466 -19.39 -22.61 16.56
CA GLN A 466 -19.58 -21.75 17.74
C GLN A 466 -20.69 -20.72 17.52
N VAL A 467 -20.68 -20.00 16.39
CA VAL A 467 -21.70 -19.02 16.02
C VAL A 467 -23.08 -19.67 15.98
N SER A 468 -23.18 -20.85 15.37
CA SER A 468 -24.44 -21.58 15.26
C SER A 468 -25.00 -22.00 16.63
N ASN A 469 -24.13 -22.45 17.54
CA ASN A 469 -24.51 -22.79 18.91
C ASN A 469 -25.01 -21.56 19.68
N ILE A 470 -24.38 -20.39 19.50
CA ILE A 470 -24.83 -19.14 20.13
C ILE A 470 -26.21 -18.74 19.59
N VAL A 471 -26.42 -18.81 18.26
CA VAL A 471 -27.74 -18.52 17.65
C VAL A 471 -28.81 -19.43 18.23
N LEU A 472 -28.55 -20.75 18.30
CA LEU A 472 -29.49 -21.72 18.86
C LEU A 472 -29.80 -21.41 20.32
N ARG A 473 -28.78 -21.12 21.14
CA ARG A 473 -28.95 -20.76 22.55
C ARG A 473 -29.82 -19.52 22.75
N ILE A 474 -29.58 -18.45 21.99
CA ILE A 474 -30.35 -17.21 22.12
C ILE A 474 -31.80 -17.44 21.68
N ASN A 475 -32.00 -18.09 20.54
CA ASN A 475 -33.34 -18.39 20.04
C ASN A 475 -34.11 -19.35 20.96
N SER A 476 -33.45 -20.33 21.59
CA SER A 476 -34.12 -21.21 22.56
C SER A 476 -34.46 -20.51 23.88
N THR A 477 -33.67 -19.51 24.28
CA THR A 477 -33.84 -18.82 25.58
C THR A 477 -34.89 -17.72 25.51
N TYR A 478 -34.93 -16.95 24.42
CA TYR A 478 -35.84 -15.79 24.28
C TYR A 478 -36.86 -15.93 23.15
N GLY A 479 -36.82 -17.01 22.36
CA GLY A 479 -37.84 -17.27 21.34
C GLY A 479 -39.17 -17.69 21.96
N ASN A 480 -40.28 -17.31 21.33
CA ASN A 480 -41.63 -17.63 21.79
C ASN A 480 -42.48 -18.16 20.64
N LEU A 481 -42.98 -19.40 20.79
CA LEU A 481 -43.83 -20.08 19.82
C LEU A 481 -45.21 -19.43 19.69
N SER A 482 -45.73 -18.83 20.76
CA SER A 482 -47.09 -18.25 20.80
C SER A 482 -47.22 -16.99 19.94
N HIS A 483 -46.10 -16.30 19.67
CA HIS A 483 -46.06 -15.02 18.95
C HIS A 483 -45.20 -15.07 17.67
N GLN A 484 -44.79 -16.26 17.21
CA GLN A 484 -43.86 -16.43 16.07
C GLN A 484 -42.66 -15.47 16.18
N TYR A 485 -42.09 -15.37 17.38
CA TYR A 485 -40.99 -14.46 17.67
C TYR A 485 -39.67 -15.22 17.75
N GLN A 486 -38.76 -14.84 16.85
CA GLN A 486 -37.39 -15.33 16.80
C GLN A 486 -36.44 -14.13 16.94
N PRO A 487 -35.68 -14.03 18.05
CA PRO A 487 -34.77 -12.91 18.28
C PRO A 487 -33.67 -12.78 17.21
N ILE A 488 -33.17 -13.90 16.69
CA ILE A 488 -32.10 -13.94 15.69
C ILE A 488 -32.52 -14.73 14.46
N VAL A 489 -32.63 -14.05 13.32
CA VAL A 489 -32.79 -14.67 12.01
C VAL A 489 -31.39 -14.82 11.39
N PHE A 490 -30.87 -16.05 11.38
CA PHE A 490 -29.53 -16.36 10.89
C PHE A 490 -29.59 -16.99 9.50
N LEU A 491 -29.26 -16.22 8.48
CA LEU A 491 -29.30 -16.64 7.07
C LEU A 491 -27.91 -17.10 6.64
N ARG A 492 -27.71 -18.41 6.46
CA ARG A 492 -26.43 -19.01 6.01
C ARG A 492 -26.22 -18.99 4.49
N GLN A 493 -27.25 -18.62 3.74
CA GLN A 493 -27.22 -18.63 2.28
C GLN A 493 -27.28 -17.23 1.75
N ASP A 494 -26.80 -17.08 0.52
CA ASP A 494 -26.77 -15.79 -0.12
C ASP A 494 -28.17 -15.32 -0.53
N ILE A 495 -28.46 -14.07 -0.15
CA ILE A 495 -29.66 -13.35 -0.53
C ILE A 495 -29.47 -12.67 -1.89
N THR A 496 -30.57 -12.46 -2.61
CA THR A 496 -30.55 -11.66 -3.84
C THR A 496 -30.18 -10.21 -3.54
N PHE A 497 -29.64 -9.49 -4.52
CA PHE A 497 -29.32 -8.08 -4.33
C PHE A 497 -30.55 -7.23 -3.97
N SER A 498 -31.71 -7.56 -4.53
CA SER A 498 -32.95 -6.86 -4.23
C SER A 498 -33.39 -7.06 -2.78
N GLN A 499 -33.27 -8.29 -2.26
CA GLN A 499 -33.49 -8.58 -0.84
C GLN A 499 -32.47 -7.83 0.04
N TYR A 500 -31.22 -7.78 -0.38
CA TYR A 500 -30.16 -7.08 0.34
C TYR A 500 -30.45 -5.58 0.48
N LEU A 501 -30.75 -4.88 -0.63
CA LEU A 501 -31.10 -3.47 -0.58
C LEU A 501 -32.39 -3.22 0.22
N ALA A 502 -33.37 -4.10 0.10
CA ALA A 502 -34.60 -4.01 0.88
C ALA A 502 -34.32 -4.13 2.38
N LEU A 503 -33.50 -5.12 2.80
CA LEU A 503 -33.06 -5.30 4.19
C LEU A 503 -32.34 -4.07 4.72
N LEU A 504 -31.38 -3.52 3.96
CA LEU A 504 -30.69 -2.31 4.36
C LEU A 504 -31.62 -1.10 4.46
N THR A 505 -32.69 -1.04 3.67
CA THR A 505 -33.65 0.09 3.68
C THR A 505 -34.63 0.00 4.86
N VAL A 506 -35.07 -1.20 5.23
CA VAL A 506 -36.03 -1.40 6.35
C VAL A 506 -35.36 -1.49 7.72
N ALA A 507 -34.05 -1.74 7.76
CA ALA A 507 -33.29 -1.85 9.00
C ALA A 507 -33.42 -0.57 9.85
N ASP A 508 -33.72 -0.74 11.13
CA ASP A 508 -33.71 0.34 12.12
C ASP A 508 -32.30 0.66 12.60
N ALA A 509 -31.41 -0.34 12.65
CA ALA A 509 -29.99 -0.12 12.92
C ALA A 509 -29.13 -1.13 12.15
N PHE A 510 -27.88 -0.76 11.87
CA PHE A 510 -26.90 -1.65 11.25
C PHE A 510 -25.71 -1.84 12.16
N LEU A 511 -25.27 -3.10 12.31
CA LEU A 511 -24.26 -3.48 13.31
C LEU A 511 -23.04 -4.13 12.65
N VAL A 512 -21.91 -3.42 12.70
CA VAL A 512 -20.59 -3.87 12.20
C VAL A 512 -19.66 -4.08 13.37
N THR A 513 -19.21 -5.32 13.58
CA THR A 513 -18.37 -5.74 14.73
C THR A 513 -17.04 -6.35 14.28
N SER A 514 -16.56 -5.99 13.09
CA SER A 514 -15.28 -6.45 12.54
C SER A 514 -14.14 -6.19 13.53
N LEU A 515 -13.32 -7.20 13.79
CA LEU A 515 -12.18 -7.14 14.71
C LEU A 515 -10.98 -6.42 14.10
N ARG A 516 -10.84 -6.50 12.77
CA ARG A 516 -9.88 -5.73 11.97
C ARG A 516 -10.34 -5.78 10.51
N GLU A 517 -10.46 -4.65 9.82
CA GLU A 517 -10.86 -4.67 8.41
C GLU A 517 -10.34 -3.43 7.68
N GLY A 518 -9.86 -3.61 6.45
CA GLY A 518 -9.39 -2.52 5.60
C GLY A 518 -10.46 -1.44 5.36
N MET A 519 -11.63 -1.83 4.84
CA MET A 519 -12.79 -0.96 4.65
C MET A 519 -14.08 -1.78 4.69
N ASN A 520 -15.16 -1.24 5.28
CA ASN A 520 -16.47 -1.90 5.32
C ASN A 520 -17.47 -1.22 4.39
N LEU A 521 -17.48 -1.57 3.10
CA LEU A 521 -18.38 -0.93 2.12
C LEU A 521 -19.87 -1.18 2.40
N THR A 522 -20.22 -2.29 3.05
CA THR A 522 -21.60 -2.57 3.49
C THR A 522 -22.17 -1.47 4.39
N SER A 523 -21.33 -0.86 5.24
CA SER A 523 -21.74 0.28 6.08
C SER A 523 -22.04 1.53 5.27
N HIS A 524 -21.32 1.77 4.18
CA HIS A 524 -21.59 2.89 3.26
C HIS A 524 -22.89 2.65 2.49
N GLU A 525 -23.10 1.43 1.99
CA GLU A 525 -24.33 1.01 1.31
C GLU A 525 -25.56 1.13 2.24
N PHE A 526 -25.40 0.80 3.52
CA PHE A 526 -26.45 0.99 4.54
C PHE A 526 -26.81 2.47 4.69
N VAL A 527 -25.84 3.35 4.96
CA VAL A 527 -26.11 4.78 5.14
C VAL A 527 -26.81 5.36 3.92
N PHE A 528 -26.38 4.98 2.71
CA PHE A 528 -27.03 5.38 1.47
C PHE A 528 -28.49 4.92 1.40
N CYS A 529 -28.78 3.67 1.78
CA CYS A 529 -30.15 3.13 1.77
C CYS A 529 -31.07 3.81 2.80
N GLN A 530 -30.53 4.40 3.86
CA GLN A 530 -31.27 4.94 5.00
C GLN A 530 -31.93 6.31 4.77
N ARG A 531 -31.90 6.87 3.56
CA ARG A 531 -32.65 8.09 3.23
C ARG A 531 -34.14 7.92 3.56
N GLY A 532 -34.62 8.67 4.54
CA GLY A 532 -36.00 8.66 5.04
C GLY A 532 -36.20 7.94 6.38
N ASN A 533 -35.54 6.80 6.61
CA ASN A 533 -35.63 6.06 7.88
C ASN A 533 -34.55 6.50 8.89
N TYR A 534 -33.39 6.96 8.41
CA TYR A 534 -32.29 7.51 9.22
C TYR A 534 -31.81 6.56 10.33
N GLY A 535 -31.78 5.25 10.06
CA GLY A 535 -31.32 4.23 11.00
C GLY A 535 -29.86 4.45 11.41
N PRO A 536 -29.52 4.43 12.70
CA PRO A 536 -28.14 4.64 13.13
C PRO A 536 -27.23 3.47 12.75
N LEU A 537 -25.99 3.82 12.42
CA LEU A 537 -24.90 2.89 12.16
C LEU A 537 -24.08 2.66 13.43
N ILE A 538 -23.97 1.41 13.87
CA ILE A 538 -23.05 0.97 14.92
C ILE A 538 -21.84 0.33 14.23
N ILE A 539 -20.64 0.87 14.47
CA ILE A 539 -19.44 0.43 13.77
C ILE A 539 -18.26 0.20 14.70
N SER A 540 -17.54 -0.89 14.47
CA SER A 540 -16.29 -1.19 15.15
C SER A 540 -15.22 -0.12 14.86
N GLU A 541 -14.52 0.33 15.90
CA GLU A 541 -13.34 1.20 15.79
C GLU A 541 -12.22 0.58 14.94
N PHE A 542 -12.23 -0.75 14.78
CA PHE A 542 -11.24 -1.49 14.00
C PHE A 542 -11.60 -1.68 12.52
N ALA A 543 -12.74 -1.15 12.06
CA ALA A 543 -13.09 -1.09 10.64
C ALA A 543 -12.59 0.23 10.04
N GLY A 544 -11.89 0.20 8.90
CA GLY A 544 -11.34 1.42 8.31
C GLY A 544 -12.37 2.51 7.96
N SER A 545 -13.66 2.16 7.81
CA SER A 545 -14.73 3.15 7.63
C SER A 545 -14.98 4.01 8.87
N ALA A 546 -14.67 3.52 10.09
CA ALA A 546 -14.86 4.27 11.33
C ALA A 546 -14.02 5.55 11.38
N ALA A 547 -12.80 5.52 10.84
CA ALA A 547 -11.91 6.68 10.76
C ALA A 547 -12.54 7.85 9.97
N ARG A 548 -13.41 7.55 9.00
CA ARG A 548 -14.13 8.57 8.21
C ARG A 548 -15.40 9.06 8.89
N PHE A 549 -16.15 8.15 9.52
CA PHE A 549 -17.45 8.46 10.08
C PHE A 549 -17.39 9.21 11.42
N LYS A 550 -16.25 9.16 12.13
CA LYS A 550 -16.00 9.91 13.36
C LYS A 550 -17.21 9.84 14.32
N ASP A 551 -17.70 10.96 14.83
CA ASP A 551 -18.80 11.05 15.80
C ASP A 551 -20.20 10.83 15.19
N ALA A 552 -20.31 10.70 13.86
CA ALA A 552 -21.59 10.53 13.19
C ALA A 552 -22.09 9.08 13.28
N ALA A 553 -21.19 8.09 13.37
CA ALA A 553 -21.53 6.70 13.67
C ALA A 553 -21.35 6.41 15.18
N ILE A 554 -22.06 5.40 15.70
CA ILE A 554 -21.83 4.91 17.06
C ILE A 554 -20.63 3.96 17.04
N THR A 555 -19.47 4.47 17.42
CA THR A 555 -18.22 3.70 17.43
C THR A 555 -18.15 2.77 18.65
N ILE A 556 -17.77 1.51 18.43
CA ILE A 556 -17.68 0.48 19.48
C ILE A 556 -16.35 -0.27 19.43
N ASN A 557 -15.92 -0.76 20.59
CA ASN A 557 -14.91 -1.81 20.66
C ASN A 557 -15.63 -3.18 20.72
N PRO A 558 -15.51 -4.04 19.69
CA PRO A 558 -16.21 -5.34 19.64
C PRO A 558 -15.77 -6.32 20.72
N TRP A 559 -14.63 -6.11 21.38
CA TRP A 559 -14.17 -6.93 22.51
C TRP A 559 -14.91 -6.57 23.80
N ASN A 560 -15.40 -5.34 23.92
CA ASN A 560 -16.19 -4.91 25.06
C ASN A 560 -17.68 -5.18 24.81
N LEU A 561 -18.13 -6.38 25.17
CA LEU A 561 -19.52 -6.80 24.94
C LEU A 561 -20.54 -5.85 25.59
N ASN A 562 -20.20 -5.25 26.74
CA ASN A 562 -21.06 -4.27 27.41
C ASN A 562 -21.22 -2.99 26.60
N GLN A 563 -20.14 -2.48 26.01
CA GLN A 563 -20.19 -1.29 25.16
C GLN A 563 -21.06 -1.52 23.93
N VAL A 564 -20.91 -2.68 23.26
CA VAL A 564 -21.74 -3.02 22.10
C VAL A 564 -23.21 -3.18 22.51
N SER A 565 -23.50 -3.82 23.63
CA SER A 565 -24.85 -3.92 24.20
C SER A 565 -25.46 -2.54 24.46
N ASN A 566 -24.69 -1.62 25.04
CA ASN A 566 -25.14 -0.25 25.31
C ASN A 566 -25.35 0.55 24.02
N ALA A 567 -24.50 0.33 23.01
CA ALA A 567 -24.63 0.96 21.70
C ALA A 567 -25.89 0.48 20.95
N ILE A 568 -26.23 -0.82 21.07
CA ILE A 568 -27.51 -1.34 20.56
C ILE A 568 -28.69 -0.64 21.24
N TYR A 569 -28.66 -0.52 22.57
CA TYR A 569 -29.70 0.19 23.31
C TYR A 569 -29.81 1.66 22.90
N GLN A 570 -28.67 2.35 22.79
CA GLN A 570 -28.61 3.74 22.32
C GLN A 570 -29.17 3.89 20.91
N ALA A 571 -28.83 2.98 19.98
CA ALA A 571 -29.32 3.01 18.62
C ALA A 571 -30.85 2.90 18.53
N LEU A 572 -31.44 1.99 19.32
CA LEU A 572 -32.87 1.73 19.32
C LEU A 572 -33.69 2.81 20.06
N THR A 573 -33.10 3.47 21.06
CA THR A 573 -33.76 4.55 21.84
C THR A 573 -33.48 5.95 21.29
N MET A 574 -32.69 6.07 20.23
CA MET A 574 -32.28 7.34 19.65
C MET A 574 -33.46 8.14 19.11
N SER A 575 -33.53 9.43 19.46
CA SER A 575 -34.56 10.33 18.95
C SER A 575 -34.45 10.53 17.43
N SER A 576 -35.59 10.73 16.74
CA SER A 576 -35.62 10.95 15.29
C SER A 576 -34.79 12.16 14.85
N LYS A 577 -34.70 13.22 15.67
CA LYS A 577 -33.89 14.40 15.40
C LYS A 577 -32.40 14.08 15.40
N GLU A 578 -31.94 13.31 16.39
CA GLU A 578 -30.54 12.90 16.50
C GLU A 578 -30.15 11.92 15.39
N ARG A 579 -31.06 11.00 15.03
CA ARG A 579 -30.94 10.10 13.88
C ARG A 579 -30.69 10.84 12.57
N LEU A 580 -31.52 11.87 12.30
CA LEU A 580 -31.38 12.70 11.09
C LEU A 580 -30.02 13.40 11.05
N ILE A 581 -29.62 14.08 12.13
CA ILE A 581 -28.36 14.83 12.20
C ILE A 581 -27.14 13.91 11.97
N ARG A 582 -27.17 12.70 12.55
CA ARG A 582 -26.10 11.71 12.33
C ARG A 582 -26.09 11.22 10.89
N TRP A 583 -27.24 10.88 10.34
CA TRP A 583 -27.36 10.41 8.97
C TRP A 583 -26.90 11.45 7.94
N GLU A 584 -27.25 12.73 8.10
CA GLU A 584 -26.81 13.82 7.20
C GLU A 584 -25.28 13.89 7.13
N LYS A 585 -24.59 13.89 8.27
CA LYS A 585 -23.12 13.88 8.33
C LYS A 585 -22.50 12.65 7.66
N LEU A 586 -23.08 11.47 7.88
CA LEU A 586 -22.62 10.24 7.25
C LEU A 586 -22.84 10.29 5.73
N SER A 587 -24.02 10.72 5.29
CA SER A 587 -24.39 10.86 3.89
C SER A 587 -23.47 11.84 3.16
N ASP A 588 -23.20 13.02 3.73
CA ASP A 588 -22.29 14.01 3.16
C ASP A 588 -20.88 13.44 2.98
N THR A 589 -20.41 12.66 3.96
CA THR A 589 -19.08 12.03 3.89
C THR A 589 -18.97 11.03 2.73
N ILE A 590 -20.02 10.25 2.51
CA ILE A 590 -20.09 9.22 1.46
C ILE A 590 -20.25 9.86 0.08
N MET A 591 -21.14 10.84 -0.06
CA MET A 591 -21.41 11.51 -1.33
C MET A 591 -20.21 12.31 -1.85
N ASN A 592 -19.42 12.90 -0.94
CA ASN A 592 -18.22 13.65 -1.33
C ASN A 592 -17.02 12.75 -1.71
N HIS A 593 -17.06 11.47 -1.35
CA HIS A 593 -15.94 10.53 -1.55
C HIS A 593 -16.46 9.20 -2.08
N ASP A 594 -17.01 9.25 -3.27
CA ASP A 594 -17.51 8.08 -3.98
C ASP A 594 -16.38 7.24 -4.61
N ALA A 595 -16.78 6.12 -5.21
CA ALA A 595 -15.88 5.19 -5.87
C ALA A 595 -15.17 5.79 -7.10
N ALA A 596 -15.83 6.71 -7.83
CA ALA A 596 -15.25 7.36 -8.99
C ALA A 596 -14.14 8.34 -8.58
N HIS A 597 -14.41 9.16 -7.57
CA HIS A 597 -13.47 10.10 -6.97
C HIS A 597 -12.22 9.38 -6.45
N TRP A 598 -12.39 8.26 -5.76
CA TRP A 598 -11.28 7.42 -5.31
C TRP A 598 -10.38 6.97 -6.47
N ALA A 599 -10.98 6.40 -7.54
CA ALA A 599 -10.21 5.88 -8.67
C ALA A 599 -9.47 7.00 -9.43
N ILE A 600 -10.15 8.12 -9.70
CA ILE A 600 -9.58 9.26 -10.42
C ILE A 600 -8.42 9.87 -9.61
N ASN A 601 -8.60 10.08 -8.30
CA ASN A 601 -7.55 10.64 -7.46
C ASN A 601 -6.32 9.73 -7.39
N PHE A 602 -6.51 8.42 -7.23
CA PHE A 602 -5.38 7.50 -7.17
C PHE A 602 -4.59 7.48 -8.49
N ILE A 603 -5.29 7.49 -9.64
CA ILE A 603 -4.63 7.59 -10.95
C ILE A 603 -3.88 8.92 -11.10
N ASN A 604 -4.45 10.03 -10.62
CA ASN A 604 -3.80 11.33 -10.65
C ASN A 604 -2.54 11.35 -9.77
N GLU A 605 -2.57 10.74 -8.58
CA GLU A 605 -1.38 10.57 -7.73
C GLU A 605 -0.25 9.83 -8.46
N ILE A 606 -0.57 8.75 -9.18
CA ILE A 606 0.42 8.00 -9.97
C ILE A 606 1.06 8.91 -11.04
N LYS A 607 0.25 9.68 -11.77
CA LYS A 607 0.71 10.60 -12.83
C LYS A 607 1.51 11.77 -12.29
N CYS A 608 1.10 12.35 -11.17
CA CYS A 608 1.81 13.47 -10.55
C CYS A 608 3.21 13.04 -10.12
N ASN A 609 3.32 11.88 -9.46
CA ASN A 609 4.63 11.40 -8.98
C ASN A 609 5.58 11.04 -10.14
N SER A 610 5.08 10.46 -11.24
CA SER A 610 5.92 10.19 -12.40
C SER A 610 6.50 11.48 -13.00
N PHE A 611 5.71 12.55 -13.08
CA PHE A 611 6.16 13.86 -13.54
C PHE A 611 7.22 14.50 -12.61
N PHE A 612 7.08 14.35 -11.29
CA PHE A 612 8.10 14.79 -10.33
C PHE A 612 9.41 13.99 -10.46
N GLN A 613 9.32 12.69 -10.73
CA GLN A 613 10.49 11.87 -11.01
C GLN A 613 11.15 12.25 -12.34
N GLU A 614 10.39 12.52 -13.39
CA GLU A 614 10.91 12.98 -14.69
C GLU A 614 11.59 14.35 -14.59
N LYS A 615 11.01 15.31 -13.86
CA LYS A 615 11.67 16.61 -13.60
C LYS A 615 12.98 16.49 -12.83
N LYS A 616 13.11 15.50 -11.94
CA LYS A 616 14.40 15.20 -11.29
C LYS A 616 15.37 14.48 -12.24
N LYS A 617 14.87 13.69 -13.20
CA LYS A 617 15.69 13.01 -14.23
C LYS A 617 16.20 13.94 -15.33
N ASP A 618 15.47 15.00 -15.68
CA ASP A 618 15.94 16.03 -16.61
C ASP A 618 17.15 16.80 -16.05
N ILE A 619 17.49 16.59 -14.78
CA ILE A 619 18.79 16.92 -14.21
C ILE A 619 19.71 15.70 -14.35
N HIS A 620 19.86 15.17 -15.56
CA HIS A 620 21.06 14.38 -15.87
C HIS A 620 22.19 15.40 -15.87
N VAL A 621 22.88 15.54 -14.74
CA VAL A 621 23.98 16.48 -14.60
C VAL A 621 24.99 16.18 -15.73
N PRO A 622 25.18 17.07 -16.72
CA PRO A 622 26.09 16.81 -17.81
C PRO A 622 27.53 16.79 -17.31
N LYS A 623 28.38 16.00 -17.97
CA LYS A 623 29.83 16.05 -17.70
C LYS A 623 30.35 17.43 -18.10
N LEU A 624 31.25 18.00 -17.30
CA LEU A 624 31.78 19.35 -17.57
C LEU A 624 32.45 19.41 -18.96
N GLN A 625 31.95 20.29 -19.82
CA GLN A 625 32.55 20.56 -21.14
C GLN A 625 33.41 21.83 -21.06
N LEU A 626 34.72 21.63 -20.98
CA LEU A 626 35.72 22.70 -20.86
C LEU A 626 35.63 23.75 -21.95
N ASP A 627 35.42 23.35 -23.21
CA ASP A 627 35.43 24.27 -24.36
C ASP A 627 34.32 25.34 -24.27
N LEU A 628 33.14 24.93 -23.78
CA LEU A 628 32.01 25.84 -23.56
C LEU A 628 32.29 26.81 -22.42
N PHE A 629 32.93 26.34 -21.35
CA PHE A 629 33.31 27.20 -20.24
C PHE A 629 34.44 28.16 -20.62
N ALA A 630 35.45 27.71 -21.36
CA ALA A 630 36.56 28.53 -21.84
C ALA A 630 36.06 29.72 -22.68
N GLN A 631 35.12 29.50 -23.62
CA GLN A 631 34.51 30.58 -24.39
C GLN A 631 33.80 31.63 -23.51
N LYS A 632 33.17 31.20 -22.42
CA LYS A 632 32.51 32.11 -21.47
C LYS A 632 33.55 32.83 -20.61
N TYR A 633 34.58 32.10 -20.17
CA TYR A 633 35.71 32.61 -19.41
C TYR A 633 36.41 33.73 -20.17
N ASP A 634 36.78 33.55 -21.44
CA ASP A 634 37.45 34.58 -22.26
C ASP A 634 36.61 35.85 -22.36
N ASN A 635 35.30 35.72 -22.59
CA ASN A 635 34.37 36.85 -22.72
C ASN A 635 34.06 37.60 -21.40
N SER A 636 34.49 37.07 -20.25
CA SER A 636 34.22 37.66 -18.94
C SER A 636 35.26 38.72 -18.55
N LYS A 637 34.88 39.65 -17.68
CA LYS A 637 35.82 40.64 -17.12
C LYS A 637 36.40 40.19 -15.78
N ILE A 638 35.65 39.38 -15.03
CA ILE A 638 36.01 38.87 -13.71
C ILE A 638 35.50 37.44 -13.60
N CYS A 639 36.35 36.52 -13.12
CA CYS A 639 36.00 35.16 -12.80
C CYS A 639 36.27 34.88 -11.31
N ILE A 640 35.24 34.46 -10.58
CA ILE A 640 35.30 34.21 -9.13
C ILE A 640 35.26 32.70 -8.90
N PHE A 641 36.25 32.17 -8.20
CA PHE A 641 36.38 30.75 -7.89
C PHE A 641 36.10 30.50 -6.41
N PHE A 642 35.17 29.60 -6.10
CA PHE A 642 34.96 29.04 -4.76
C PHE A 642 35.31 27.55 -4.82
N LEU A 643 36.40 27.16 -4.14
CA LEU A 643 36.96 25.82 -4.22
C LEU A 643 37.01 25.19 -2.83
N ASP A 644 36.35 24.05 -2.65
CA ASP A 644 36.43 23.27 -1.41
C ASP A 644 37.81 22.57 -1.30
N TYR A 645 38.54 22.81 -0.20
CA TYR A 645 39.86 22.24 0.03
C TYR A 645 39.83 20.79 0.51
N GLU A 646 39.15 20.51 1.62
CA GLU A 646 39.24 19.18 2.25
C GLU A 646 38.58 18.10 1.40
N GLY A 647 37.46 18.41 0.76
CA GLY A 647 36.77 17.46 -0.09
C GLY A 647 37.53 17.13 -1.38
N VAL A 648 38.03 18.17 -2.04
CA VAL A 648 38.59 18.03 -3.39
C VAL A 648 40.08 17.74 -3.38
N PHE A 649 40.85 18.34 -2.48
CA PHE A 649 42.32 18.31 -2.55
C PHE A 649 42.96 17.28 -1.60
N LEU A 650 42.28 16.84 -0.54
CA LEU A 650 42.79 15.76 0.35
C LEU A 650 42.51 14.35 -0.19
N ASN A 651 41.43 14.16 -0.96
CA ASN A 651 41.03 12.86 -1.54
C ASN A 651 41.93 12.35 -2.70
N LEU A 652 43.06 13.02 -2.95
CA LEU A 652 44.01 12.70 -4.02
C LEU A 652 44.95 11.51 -3.70
N GLY A 653 44.85 10.90 -2.52
CA GLY A 653 45.72 9.77 -2.15
C GLY A 653 45.06 8.78 -1.19
N ASN A 654 44.87 7.54 -1.65
CA ASN A 654 44.52 6.39 -0.79
C ASN A 654 45.71 5.91 0.08
N HIS A 655 46.86 6.57 0.01
CA HIS A 655 48.08 6.20 0.73
C HIS A 655 48.71 7.43 1.39
N LEU A 656 49.01 7.31 2.70
CA LEU A 656 49.59 8.34 3.56
C LEU A 656 50.95 8.90 3.09
N ASN A 657 51.57 8.32 2.06
CA ASN A 657 52.88 8.73 1.53
C ASN A 657 52.82 9.81 0.42
N ASP A 658 51.65 10.14 -0.14
CA ASP A 658 51.52 11.07 -1.30
C ASP A 658 51.14 12.51 -0.93
N PHE A 659 51.01 12.81 0.37
CA PHE A 659 50.53 14.12 0.85
C PHE A 659 51.43 15.30 0.43
N HIS A 660 52.74 15.08 0.38
CA HIS A 660 53.72 16.12 0.00
C HIS A 660 53.70 16.42 -1.50
N THR A 661 53.58 15.39 -2.34
CA THR A 661 53.55 15.50 -3.81
C THR A 661 52.28 16.22 -4.28
N ASN A 662 51.14 15.93 -3.64
CA ASN A 662 49.86 16.57 -3.95
C ASN A 662 49.88 18.06 -3.57
N LYS A 663 50.45 18.41 -2.42
CA LYS A 663 50.57 19.81 -1.95
C LYS A 663 51.28 20.72 -2.96
N GLU A 664 52.41 20.29 -3.52
CA GLU A 664 53.16 21.09 -4.49
C GLU A 664 52.37 21.31 -5.79
N LYS A 665 51.64 20.28 -6.23
CA LYS A 665 50.77 20.36 -7.41
C LYS A 665 49.58 21.31 -7.19
N VAL A 666 48.94 21.27 -6.02
CA VAL A 666 47.86 22.23 -5.67
C VAL A 666 48.38 23.66 -5.71
N ILE A 667 49.52 23.89 -5.06
CA ILE A 667 50.11 25.23 -4.96
C ILE A 667 50.50 25.75 -6.34
N SER A 668 51.09 24.93 -7.22
CA SER A 668 51.50 25.37 -8.55
C SER A 668 50.32 25.76 -9.45
N VAL A 669 49.23 24.99 -9.42
CA VAL A 669 48.02 25.26 -10.20
C VAL A 669 47.33 26.52 -9.72
N LEU A 670 47.10 26.63 -8.40
CA LEU A 670 46.47 27.82 -7.80
C LEU A 670 47.33 29.07 -7.98
N SER A 671 48.66 28.96 -7.87
CA SER A 671 49.57 30.08 -8.15
C SER A 671 49.43 30.55 -9.60
N SER A 672 49.38 29.61 -10.54
CA SER A 672 49.24 29.92 -11.96
C SER A 672 47.89 30.56 -12.26
N LEU A 673 46.81 30.10 -11.63
CA LEU A 673 45.47 30.67 -11.77
C LEU A 673 45.39 32.10 -11.16
N ALA A 674 46.06 32.31 -10.02
CA ALA A 674 46.09 33.58 -9.29
C ALA A 674 46.97 34.67 -9.94
N LEU A 675 47.85 34.31 -10.88
CA LEU A 675 48.66 35.28 -11.63
C LEU A 675 47.80 36.17 -12.53
N ASN A 676 46.63 35.71 -12.98
CA ASN A 676 45.73 36.51 -13.79
C ASN A 676 44.84 37.40 -12.91
N PRO A 677 44.92 38.74 -13.02
CA PRO A 677 44.15 39.67 -12.18
C PRO A 677 42.63 39.61 -12.39
N LYS A 678 42.15 38.95 -13.45
CA LYS A 678 40.73 38.64 -13.69
C LYS A 678 40.18 37.60 -12.70
N ASN A 679 41.06 36.79 -12.11
CA ASN A 679 40.68 35.68 -11.25
C ASN A 679 40.69 36.10 -9.78
N ILE A 680 39.56 35.90 -9.11
CA ILE A 680 39.43 36.07 -7.66
C ILE A 680 39.16 34.70 -7.07
N ILE A 681 40.06 34.18 -6.25
CA ILE A 681 40.00 32.80 -5.78
C ILE A 681 39.74 32.79 -4.27
N TYR A 682 38.70 32.06 -3.85
CA TYR A 682 38.38 31.74 -2.47
C TYR A 682 38.51 30.25 -2.23
N ILE A 683 39.28 29.89 -1.20
CA ILE A 683 39.39 28.51 -0.73
C ILE A 683 38.47 28.34 0.47
N MET A 684 37.60 27.34 0.40
CA MET A 684 36.71 26.93 1.48
C MET A 684 37.34 25.78 2.26
N SER A 685 37.39 25.91 3.57
CA SER A 685 38.05 24.95 4.46
C SER A 685 37.35 24.86 5.82
N HIS A 686 37.31 23.68 6.40
CA HIS A 686 36.89 23.37 7.77
C HIS A 686 38.02 23.68 8.78
N SER A 687 39.27 23.70 8.30
CA SER A 687 40.47 23.96 9.10
C SER A 687 40.52 25.37 9.70
N ASN A 688 41.38 25.54 10.70
CA ASN A 688 41.63 26.84 11.34
C ASN A 688 42.27 27.83 10.34
N ILE A 689 41.97 29.12 10.51
CA ILE A 689 42.50 30.21 9.68
C ILE A 689 44.04 30.22 9.68
N LYS A 690 44.67 30.03 10.84
CA LYS A 690 46.14 30.05 10.95
C LYS A 690 46.81 28.93 10.16
N ASP A 691 46.22 27.75 10.17
CA ASP A 691 46.76 26.58 9.49
C ASP A 691 46.55 26.71 7.98
N THR A 692 45.39 27.24 7.58
CA THR A 692 45.05 27.50 6.17
C THR A 692 45.95 28.59 5.56
N GLU A 693 46.13 29.72 6.25
CA GLU A 693 47.02 30.80 5.81
C GLU A 693 48.47 30.32 5.68
N LYS A 694 48.97 29.57 6.67
CA LYS A 694 50.32 28.99 6.62
C LYS A 694 50.49 27.99 5.48
N PHE A 695 49.43 27.27 5.11
CA PHE A 695 49.48 26.31 4.01
C PHE A 695 49.60 26.99 2.65
N PHE A 696 48.88 28.11 2.45
CA PHE A 696 48.80 28.84 1.19
C PHE A 696 49.63 30.13 1.13
N GLU A 697 50.51 30.37 2.12
CA GLU A 697 51.33 31.58 2.28
C GLU A 697 52.11 32.00 1.00
N LYS A 698 52.47 31.03 0.15
CA LYS A 698 53.24 31.26 -1.08
C LYS A 698 52.43 31.84 -2.24
N ILE A 699 51.10 31.91 -2.13
CA ILE A 699 50.21 32.29 -3.22
C ILE A 699 49.62 33.69 -2.94
N PRO A 700 49.88 34.69 -3.80
CA PRO A 700 49.36 36.04 -3.59
C PRO A 700 47.86 36.11 -3.91
N ASN A 701 47.15 37.04 -3.24
CA ASN A 701 45.76 37.43 -3.53
C ASN A 701 44.70 36.32 -3.41
N LEU A 702 44.89 35.38 -2.48
CA LEU A 702 43.88 34.40 -2.12
C LEU A 702 42.91 34.95 -1.05
N GLY A 703 41.64 34.60 -1.21
CA GLY A 703 40.64 34.70 -0.16
C GLY A 703 40.45 33.36 0.54
N PHE A 704 40.10 33.40 1.82
CA PHE A 704 39.84 32.19 2.62
C PHE A 704 38.48 32.26 3.27
N ILE A 705 37.74 31.16 3.20
CA ILE A 705 36.51 30.91 3.96
C ILE A 705 36.81 29.72 4.85
N THR A 706 37.03 29.96 6.14
CA THR A 706 37.50 28.93 7.08
C THR A 706 36.48 28.64 8.18
N GLN A 707 36.60 27.46 8.80
CA GLN A 707 35.72 26.98 9.86
C GLN A 707 34.24 27.02 9.45
N ASP A 708 33.92 26.43 8.28
CA ASP A 708 32.57 26.42 7.70
C ASP A 708 31.97 27.82 7.48
N GLY A 709 32.84 28.82 7.31
CA GLY A 709 32.45 30.20 7.03
C GLY A 709 32.23 31.07 8.25
N TYR A 710 32.81 30.70 9.39
CA TYR A 710 32.94 31.60 10.54
C TYR A 710 33.85 32.79 10.24
N TYR A 711 34.96 32.55 9.54
CA TYR A 711 35.92 33.58 9.13
C TYR A 711 35.99 33.69 7.62
N ILE A 712 35.81 34.92 7.12
CA ILE A 712 36.19 35.29 5.75
C ILE A 712 37.45 36.16 5.86
N CYS A 713 38.47 35.82 5.07
CA CYS A 713 39.65 36.63 4.86
C CYS A 713 39.70 37.10 3.40
N HIS A 714 39.73 38.42 3.21
CA HIS A 714 39.91 39.04 1.89
C HIS A 714 41.35 39.53 1.74
N ASN A 715 42.10 39.04 0.75
CA ASN A 715 43.46 39.49 0.43
C ASN A 715 44.36 39.73 1.66
N ASN A 716 44.37 38.77 2.60
CA ASN A 716 45.15 38.79 3.85
C ASN A 716 44.89 39.98 4.82
N ASN A 717 43.85 40.80 4.65
CA ASN A 717 43.73 42.08 5.39
C ASN A 717 42.43 42.33 6.18
N GLN A 718 41.34 41.58 5.98
CA GLN A 718 40.10 41.76 6.77
C GLN A 718 39.51 40.43 7.22
N ILE A 719 39.41 40.25 8.55
CA ILE A 719 38.77 39.11 9.21
C ILE A 719 37.51 39.62 9.90
N ASN A 720 36.33 39.30 9.37
CA ASN A 720 35.05 39.67 9.99
C ASN A 720 34.32 38.40 10.47
N PRO A 721 34.05 38.24 11.77
CA PRO A 721 33.08 37.26 12.23
C PRO A 721 31.67 37.74 11.84
N ILE A 722 30.90 36.88 11.17
CA ILE A 722 29.66 37.29 10.49
C ILE A 722 28.44 37.21 11.40
N PHE A 723 28.41 36.29 12.37
CA PHE A 723 27.18 35.91 13.08
C PHE A 723 27.31 35.91 14.60
N GLY A 724 26.17 36.13 15.28
CA GLY A 724 26.05 36.05 16.73
C GLY A 724 25.95 34.60 17.25
N ASN A 725 26.48 34.38 18.45
CA ASN A 725 26.62 33.06 19.07
C ASN A 725 25.35 32.62 19.83
N ASP A 726 24.49 31.81 19.21
CA ASP A 726 23.58 30.95 19.96
C ASP A 726 24.20 29.55 20.07
N ILE A 727 24.79 29.26 21.23
CA ILE A 727 25.55 28.03 21.50
C ILE A 727 24.74 27.05 22.36
N ALA A 728 23.52 27.40 22.79
CA ALA A 728 22.77 26.60 23.76
C ALA A 728 22.48 25.17 23.27
N TRP A 729 22.27 25.00 21.97
CA TRP A 729 22.00 23.70 21.33
C TRP A 729 23.20 22.74 21.37
N LYS A 730 24.44 23.25 21.43
CA LYS A 730 25.64 22.41 21.40
C LYS A 730 25.78 21.56 22.65
N THR A 731 25.29 22.04 23.79
CA THR A 731 25.35 21.28 25.05
C THR A 731 24.54 19.98 24.92
N SER A 732 23.31 20.08 24.40
CA SER A 732 22.45 18.90 24.16
C SER A 732 23.03 17.97 23.08
N VAL A 733 23.68 18.51 22.04
CA VAL A 733 24.37 17.69 21.04
C VAL A 733 25.52 16.92 21.64
N LYS A 734 26.36 17.58 22.45
CA LYS A 734 27.51 16.96 23.09
C LYS A 734 27.11 15.83 24.03
N GLU A 735 26.03 15.97 24.79
CA GLU A 735 25.54 14.90 25.66
C GLU A 735 25.23 13.62 24.84
N ILE A 736 24.54 13.77 23.71
CA ILE A 736 24.23 12.64 22.82
C ILE A 736 25.50 12.11 22.15
N PHE A 737 26.37 12.98 21.62
CA PHE A 737 27.58 12.56 20.93
C PHE A 737 28.56 11.86 21.88
N SER A 738 28.72 12.36 23.11
CA SER A 738 29.56 11.72 24.13
C SER A 738 29.05 10.32 24.48
N TYR A 739 27.73 10.16 24.65
CA TYR A 739 27.10 8.86 24.90
C TYR A 739 27.45 7.81 23.82
N TYR A 740 27.46 8.19 22.55
CA TYR A 740 27.83 7.28 21.46
C TYR A 740 29.33 7.19 21.23
N SER A 741 30.12 8.22 21.58
CA SER A 741 31.58 8.18 21.44
C SER A 741 32.23 7.11 22.32
N GLU A 742 31.64 6.86 23.50
CA GLU A 742 32.10 5.81 24.41
C GLU A 742 31.80 4.39 23.91
N ARG A 743 30.83 4.26 23.00
CA ARG A 743 30.33 2.97 22.49
C ARG A 743 30.90 2.60 21.14
N ILE A 744 31.11 3.60 20.27
CA ILE A 744 31.60 3.42 18.91
C ILE A 744 33.14 3.52 18.93
N PRO A 745 33.88 2.42 18.70
CA PRO A 745 35.34 2.44 18.67
C PRO A 745 35.86 3.41 17.60
N THR A 746 37.00 4.05 17.86
CA THR A 746 37.67 5.01 16.95
C THR A 746 36.88 6.28 16.62
N SER A 747 35.74 6.50 17.27
CA SER A 747 34.97 7.73 17.09
C SER A 747 35.55 8.90 17.89
N TYR A 748 35.39 10.12 17.37
CA TYR A 748 35.75 11.34 18.08
C TYR A 748 34.82 12.49 17.72
N ILE A 749 34.77 13.47 18.61
CA ILE A 749 33.91 14.65 18.47
C ILE A 749 34.78 15.84 18.12
N GLU A 750 34.41 16.55 17.08
CA GLU A 750 35.01 17.82 16.68
C GLU A 750 34.00 18.95 16.90
N GLU A 751 34.43 19.99 17.61
CA GLU A 751 33.61 21.17 17.87
C GLU A 751 34.11 22.36 17.06
N LEU A 752 33.25 22.86 16.19
CA LEU A 752 33.47 24.07 15.41
C LEU A 752 32.52 25.18 15.91
N PRO A 753 32.74 26.46 15.55
CA PRO A 753 31.93 27.57 16.05
C PRO A 753 30.41 27.45 15.80
N PHE A 754 29.96 26.88 14.67
CA PHE A 754 28.53 26.72 14.33
C PHE A 754 28.11 25.28 14.00
N SER A 755 29.03 24.33 14.16
CA SER A 755 28.79 22.91 13.90
C SER A 755 29.44 22.04 14.96
N VAL A 756 28.87 20.86 15.19
CA VAL A 756 29.48 19.79 15.97
C VAL A 756 29.48 18.56 15.08
N ILE A 757 30.64 17.94 14.91
CA ILE A 757 30.86 16.82 14.01
C ILE A 757 31.19 15.58 14.85
N PHE A 758 30.53 14.48 14.54
CA PHE A 758 30.84 13.17 15.08
C PHE A 758 31.51 12.34 14.00
N HIS A 759 32.79 12.04 14.17
CA HIS A 759 33.58 11.25 13.24
C HIS A 759 33.59 9.78 13.66
N TYR A 760 33.46 8.86 12.71
CA TYR A 760 33.56 7.42 12.94
C TYR A 760 34.09 6.71 11.69
N ASN A 761 34.90 5.65 11.84
CA ASN A 761 35.47 4.95 10.69
C ASN A 761 34.62 3.75 10.26
N SER A 762 33.79 3.90 9.21
CA SER A 762 32.94 2.82 8.68
C SER A 762 33.69 1.54 8.28
N LYS A 763 34.99 1.62 7.97
CA LYS A 763 35.79 0.48 7.49
C LYS A 763 36.33 -0.42 8.61
N ASP A 764 36.45 0.10 9.82
CA ASP A 764 36.94 -0.65 11.01
C ASP A 764 35.79 -1.22 11.87
N ILE A 765 34.55 -1.05 11.40
CA ILE A 765 33.32 -1.39 12.11
C ILE A 765 32.94 -2.86 11.82
N GLU A 766 33.13 -3.72 12.81
CA GLU A 766 32.61 -5.10 12.79
C GLU A 766 31.07 -5.11 12.70
N SER A 767 30.48 -6.23 12.24
CA SER A 767 29.02 -6.36 12.05
C SER A 767 28.15 -5.97 13.27
N TYR A 768 28.70 -6.01 14.49
CA TYR A 768 28.00 -5.61 15.72
C TYR A 768 28.05 -4.11 16.02
N THR A 769 28.86 -3.26 15.38
CA THR A 769 28.82 -1.80 15.64
C THR A 769 27.87 -1.07 14.69
N SER A 770 27.39 -1.74 13.64
CA SER A 770 26.40 -1.21 12.69
C SER A 770 25.07 -0.82 13.36
N TRP A 771 24.60 -1.60 14.34
CA TRP A 771 23.35 -1.29 15.04
C TRP A 771 23.47 -0.07 15.96
N GLU A 772 24.65 0.17 16.53
CA GLU A 772 24.90 1.34 17.39
C GLU A 772 24.93 2.63 16.58
N ILE A 773 25.48 2.58 15.37
CA ILE A 773 25.46 3.71 14.42
C ILE A 773 24.04 3.95 13.92
N ASP A 774 23.28 2.88 13.62
CA ASP A 774 21.88 2.98 13.23
C ASP A 774 21.02 3.58 14.36
N GLU A 775 21.27 3.18 15.61
CA GLU A 775 20.60 3.72 16.79
C GLU A 775 20.99 5.19 17.03
N PHE A 776 22.28 5.52 16.91
CA PHE A 776 22.80 6.89 16.96
C PHE A 776 22.10 7.77 15.93
N THR A 777 22.08 7.34 14.68
CA THR A 777 21.46 8.07 13.56
C THR A 777 19.98 8.34 13.82
N LYS A 778 19.26 7.33 14.34
CA LYS A 778 17.83 7.45 14.72
C LYS A 778 17.63 8.40 15.90
N HIS A 779 18.45 8.28 16.93
CA HIS A 779 18.38 9.11 18.13
C HIS A 779 18.64 10.58 17.78
N VAL A 780 19.70 10.86 17.01
CA VAL A 780 19.98 12.20 16.50
C VAL A 780 18.83 12.72 15.64
N SER A 781 18.32 11.91 14.70
CA SER A 781 17.20 12.33 13.83
C SER A 781 15.95 12.70 14.62
N TYR A 782 15.62 11.93 15.66
CA TYR A 782 14.44 12.19 16.49
C TYR A 782 14.63 13.42 17.38
N SER A 783 15.75 13.49 18.09
CA SER A 783 16.04 14.53 19.08
C SER A 783 16.20 15.92 18.45
N PHE A 784 16.75 16.00 17.23
CA PHE A 784 17.01 17.28 16.57
C PHE A 784 16.03 17.64 15.45
N SER A 785 14.96 16.85 15.24
CA SER A 785 13.94 17.14 14.22
C SER A 785 13.14 18.43 14.45
N ASN A 786 12.96 18.83 15.72
CA ASN A 786 12.16 19.99 16.14
C ASN A 786 12.99 21.17 16.67
N ILE A 787 14.32 21.03 16.70
CA ILE A 787 15.23 22.07 17.18
C ILE A 787 15.69 22.90 15.97
N SER A 788 16.09 24.15 16.18
CA SER A 788 16.65 25.06 15.14
C SER A 788 18.04 24.63 14.62
N CYS A 789 18.25 23.32 14.47
CA CYS A 789 19.47 22.69 14.02
C CYS A 789 19.20 21.80 12.80
N HIS A 790 20.16 21.76 11.89
CA HIS A 790 20.13 20.89 10.73
C HIS A 790 21.14 19.76 10.92
N THR A 791 20.70 18.51 10.76
CA THR A 791 21.57 17.33 10.79
C THR A 791 21.92 16.88 9.38
N ILE A 792 23.20 16.62 9.12
CA ILE A 792 23.71 16.07 7.87
C ILE A 792 24.38 14.72 8.19
N PHE A 793 23.97 13.68 7.47
CA PHE A 793 24.52 12.33 7.61
C PHE A 793 25.40 11.99 6.40
N MET A 794 26.67 11.73 6.66
CA MET A 794 27.68 11.32 5.68
C MET A 794 28.18 9.90 6.01
N GLU A 795 29.07 9.34 5.19
CA GLU A 795 29.46 7.92 5.31
C GLU A 795 30.25 7.63 6.59
N ASN A 796 31.13 8.57 6.99
CA ASN A 796 32.02 8.45 8.15
C ASN A 796 31.81 9.57 9.19
N GLU A 797 30.79 10.40 9.01
CA GLU A 797 30.58 11.55 9.90
C GLU A 797 29.12 12.00 9.96
N VAL A 798 28.74 12.54 11.12
CA VAL A 798 27.44 13.19 11.35
C VAL A 798 27.67 14.62 11.79
N VAL A 799 27.19 15.57 10.99
CA VAL A 799 27.36 17.01 11.25
C VAL A 799 26.03 17.59 11.72
N ILE A 800 26.02 18.23 12.89
CA ILE A 800 24.89 19.04 13.36
C ILE A 800 25.31 20.50 13.31
N ARG A 801 24.50 21.34 12.67
CA ARG A 801 24.75 22.78 12.51
C ARG A 801 23.50 23.62 12.80
N GLN A 802 23.66 24.93 12.95
CA GLN A 802 22.54 25.85 13.13
C GLN A 802 21.78 26.13 11.82
N ASN A 803 20.45 26.27 11.85
CA ASN A 803 19.60 26.38 10.65
C ASN A 803 19.84 27.61 9.74
N ASN A 804 20.53 28.64 10.22
CA ASN A 804 20.67 29.93 9.51
C ASN A 804 22.07 30.18 8.95
N ILE A 805 23.03 29.27 9.18
CA ILE A 805 24.43 29.45 8.81
C ILE A 805 24.84 28.25 7.96
N ASP A 806 25.05 28.48 6.67
CA ASP A 806 25.65 27.52 5.76
C ASP A 806 26.67 28.18 4.82
N LYS A 807 27.42 27.34 4.10
CA LYS A 807 28.42 27.77 3.10
C LYS A 807 27.81 28.77 2.09
N SER A 808 26.51 28.65 1.78
CA SER A 808 25.83 29.54 0.81
C SER A 808 25.60 30.94 1.36
N THR A 809 25.21 31.08 2.64
CA THR A 809 25.06 32.38 3.31
C THR A 809 26.39 33.14 3.34
N VAL A 810 27.49 32.42 3.51
CA VAL A 810 28.85 32.99 3.60
C VAL A 810 29.35 33.43 2.21
N ILE A 811 29.07 32.64 1.18
CA ILE A 811 29.33 33.00 -0.22
C ILE A 811 28.54 34.25 -0.62
N CYS A 812 27.27 34.40 -0.19
CA CYS A 812 26.49 35.62 -0.42
C CYS A 812 27.23 36.86 0.08
N ASN A 813 27.65 36.85 1.34
CA ASN A 813 28.34 37.99 1.97
C ASN A 813 29.67 38.30 1.27
N THR A 814 30.40 37.25 0.87
CA THR A 814 31.65 37.39 0.11
C THR A 814 31.40 38.06 -1.24
N LEU A 815 30.31 37.71 -1.92
CA LEU A 815 29.95 38.30 -3.21
C LEU A 815 29.45 39.74 -3.10
N GLU A 816 28.76 40.10 -2.01
CA GLU A 816 28.41 41.49 -1.71
C GLU A 816 29.67 42.37 -1.57
N TYR A 817 30.68 41.90 -0.84
CA TYR A 817 31.97 42.58 -0.75
C TYR A 817 32.66 42.75 -2.12
N ILE A 818 32.68 41.69 -2.94
CA ILE A 818 33.23 41.76 -4.30
C ILE A 818 32.41 42.72 -5.19
N LYS A 819 31.09 42.83 -4.97
CA LYS A 819 30.22 43.76 -5.67
C LYS A 819 30.56 45.22 -5.34
N GLU A 820 30.91 45.52 -4.08
CA GLU A 820 31.39 46.85 -3.69
C GLU A 820 32.71 47.21 -4.36
N LEU A 821 33.65 46.26 -4.48
CA LEU A 821 34.97 46.51 -5.09
C LEU A 821 34.95 46.67 -6.61
N PHE A 822 34.13 45.88 -7.32
CA PHE A 822 34.19 45.76 -8.78
C PHE A 822 32.91 46.17 -9.52
N GLY A 823 31.89 46.67 -8.82
CA GLY A 823 30.62 47.14 -9.40
C GLY A 823 29.86 46.07 -10.18
N ASN A 824 29.05 46.48 -11.17
CA ASN A 824 28.24 45.60 -12.04
C ASN A 824 29.00 45.08 -13.27
N SER A 825 30.29 44.78 -13.10
CA SER A 825 31.11 44.15 -14.14
C SER A 825 30.55 42.78 -14.56
N LYS A 826 30.79 42.36 -15.81
CA LYS A 826 30.47 41.01 -16.29
C LYS A 826 31.22 39.94 -15.47
N LYS A 827 30.51 39.23 -14.60
CA LYS A 827 31.06 38.26 -13.63
C LYS A 827 30.64 36.84 -13.96
N ILE A 828 31.61 35.93 -13.90
CA ILE A 828 31.38 34.49 -13.89
C ILE A 828 31.73 33.95 -12.50
N VAL A 829 30.90 33.04 -11.99
CA VAL A 829 31.15 32.34 -10.72
C VAL A 829 31.36 30.86 -10.99
N PHE A 830 32.47 30.32 -10.52
CA PHE A 830 32.83 28.91 -10.58
C PHE A 830 32.84 28.35 -9.16
N ILE A 831 32.06 27.31 -8.90
CA ILE A 831 31.97 26.65 -7.59
C ILE A 831 32.23 25.17 -7.77
N ALA A 832 33.16 24.62 -7.00
CA ALA A 832 33.46 23.19 -7.00
C ALA A 832 33.43 22.60 -5.59
N GLY A 833 32.80 21.44 -5.48
CA GLY A 833 32.68 20.65 -4.26
C GLY A 833 32.57 19.16 -4.57
N ASP A 834 32.53 18.33 -3.52
CA ASP A 834 32.54 16.87 -3.64
C ASP A 834 31.55 16.17 -2.70
N ASN A 835 31.00 16.90 -1.73
CA ASN A 835 30.27 16.33 -0.62
C ASN A 835 28.85 16.90 -0.48
N LYS A 836 28.05 16.28 0.39
CA LYS A 836 26.65 16.68 0.62
C LYS A 836 26.50 18.04 1.28
N ASN A 837 27.52 18.57 1.93
CA ASN A 837 27.48 19.92 2.52
C ASN A 837 27.46 21.00 1.42
N ASP A 838 28.01 20.69 0.24
CA ASP A 838 28.11 21.63 -0.90
C ASP A 838 26.81 21.72 -1.71
N GLU A 839 25.89 20.76 -1.55
CA GLU A 839 24.59 20.72 -2.24
C GLU A 839 23.74 21.97 -1.99
N ASN A 840 23.83 22.55 -0.80
CA ASN A 840 23.16 23.81 -0.48
C ASN A 840 23.74 24.98 -1.29
N VAL A 841 25.06 24.98 -1.48
CA VAL A 841 25.76 26.00 -2.27
C VAL A 841 25.35 25.89 -3.73
N PHE A 842 25.24 24.66 -4.27
CA PHE A 842 24.81 24.44 -5.65
C PHE A 842 23.37 24.93 -5.89
N ASP A 843 22.45 24.59 -4.99
CA ASP A 843 21.05 25.04 -5.05
C ASP A 843 20.95 26.58 -4.98
N TRP A 844 21.70 27.18 -4.07
CA TRP A 844 21.79 28.63 -3.94
C TRP A 844 22.35 29.28 -5.22
N ALA A 845 23.43 28.76 -5.78
CA ALA A 845 24.10 29.33 -6.94
C ALA A 845 23.20 29.30 -8.19
N ILE A 846 22.37 28.26 -8.33
CA ILE A 846 21.34 28.16 -9.38
C ILE A 846 20.28 29.25 -9.20
N LYS A 847 19.82 29.51 -7.97
CA LYS A 847 18.86 30.59 -7.68
C LYS A 847 19.49 31.97 -7.90
N PHE A 848 20.74 32.14 -7.52
CA PHE A 848 21.50 33.38 -7.70
C PHE A 848 21.62 33.78 -9.17
N LYS A 849 21.86 32.82 -10.08
CA LYS A 849 21.85 33.04 -11.53
C LYS A 849 20.55 33.67 -12.03
N ASN A 850 19.40 33.27 -11.48
CA ASN A 850 18.09 33.75 -11.94
C ASN A 850 17.79 35.21 -11.52
N ASN A 851 18.55 35.77 -10.57
CA ASN A 851 18.37 37.14 -10.09
C ASN A 851 19.13 38.20 -10.93
N ASN A 852 19.70 37.83 -12.09
CA ASN A 852 20.40 38.71 -13.04
C ASN A 852 21.62 39.48 -12.50
N GLU A 853 22.22 39.06 -11.37
CA GLU A 853 23.41 39.70 -10.81
C GLU A 853 24.74 39.15 -11.37
N THR A 854 24.71 38.05 -12.14
CA THR A 854 25.86 37.44 -12.80
C THR A 854 25.52 36.96 -14.21
N ASP A 855 26.51 36.94 -15.11
CA ASP A 855 26.30 36.53 -16.51
C ASP A 855 26.29 35.00 -16.66
N TYR A 856 27.05 34.30 -15.80
CA TYR A 856 27.16 32.85 -15.84
C TYR A 856 27.58 32.29 -14.48
N VAL A 857 26.98 31.17 -14.11
CA VAL A 857 27.34 30.40 -12.91
C VAL A 857 27.59 28.97 -13.35
N LEU A 858 28.73 28.42 -12.94
CA LEU A 858 29.10 27.03 -13.14
C LEU A 858 29.31 26.37 -11.78
N THR A 859 28.55 25.31 -11.51
CA THR A 859 28.73 24.46 -10.34
C THR A 859 29.19 23.08 -10.79
N VAL A 860 30.22 22.56 -10.15
CA VAL A 860 30.88 21.29 -10.48
C VAL A 860 30.90 20.40 -9.25
N ASN A 861 30.26 19.23 -9.33
CA ASN A 861 30.42 18.19 -8.32
C ASN A 861 31.47 17.15 -8.75
N ILE A 862 32.27 16.67 -7.82
CA ILE A 862 33.35 15.73 -8.09
C ILE A 862 32.97 14.34 -7.55
N GLY A 863 33.03 13.32 -8.40
CA GLY A 863 32.85 11.91 -8.05
C GLY A 863 31.42 11.37 -8.15
N THR A 864 30.39 12.10 -7.71
CA THR A 864 29.01 11.59 -7.66
C THR A 864 28.06 12.28 -8.65
N LYS A 865 27.14 11.51 -9.24
CA LYS A 865 26.12 11.99 -10.19
C LYS A 865 24.82 12.45 -9.53
N ASP A 866 24.61 12.08 -8.27
CA ASP A 866 23.41 12.45 -7.50
C ASP A 866 23.67 13.78 -6.78
N THR A 867 23.60 14.86 -7.53
CA THR A 867 23.97 16.22 -7.10
C THR A 867 23.07 17.27 -7.72
N LYS A 868 22.89 18.39 -7.02
CA LYS A 868 22.25 19.60 -7.53
C LYS A 868 23.19 20.46 -8.37
N ALA A 869 24.47 20.10 -8.51
CA ALA A 869 25.40 20.82 -9.38
C ALA A 869 24.92 20.81 -10.84
N LEU A 870 25.31 21.84 -11.60
CA LEU A 870 25.00 21.99 -13.02
C LEU A 870 25.84 21.06 -13.89
N THR A 871 27.02 20.69 -13.41
CA THR A 871 27.93 19.77 -14.09
C THR A 871 28.65 18.86 -13.09
N TRP A 872 29.22 17.76 -13.56
CA TRP A 872 30.01 16.85 -12.72
C TRP A 872 31.30 16.38 -13.42
N VAL A 873 32.23 15.84 -12.63
CA VAL A 873 33.52 15.29 -13.06
C VAL A 873 33.75 13.94 -12.38
N ASP A 874 34.37 12.96 -13.07
CA ASP A 874 34.52 11.58 -12.55
C ASP A 874 35.52 11.49 -11.38
N HIS A 875 36.66 12.15 -11.52
CA HIS A 875 37.79 12.01 -10.60
C HIS A 875 38.44 13.35 -10.30
N VAL A 876 39.00 13.47 -9.11
CA VAL A 876 39.79 14.64 -8.69
C VAL A 876 40.89 14.96 -9.71
N SER A 877 41.56 13.94 -10.28
CA SER A 877 42.58 14.15 -11.31
C SER A 877 42.06 14.89 -12.54
N GLU A 878 40.85 14.57 -13.01
CA GLU A 878 40.22 15.25 -14.15
C GLU A 878 39.89 16.72 -13.80
N TYR A 879 39.43 16.97 -12.56
CA TYR A 879 39.23 18.32 -12.06
C TYR A 879 40.53 19.16 -12.00
N PHE A 880 41.66 18.53 -11.66
CA PHE A 880 42.95 19.21 -11.71
C PHE A 880 43.41 19.54 -13.14
N GLU A 881 43.20 18.64 -14.09
CA GLU A 881 43.49 18.93 -15.51
C GLU A 881 42.64 20.11 -16.02
N ILE A 882 41.40 20.23 -15.55
CA ILE A 882 40.52 21.38 -15.82
C ILE A 882 41.15 22.67 -15.28
N LEU A 883 41.56 22.69 -14.01
CA LEU A 883 42.19 23.86 -13.40
C LEU A 883 43.54 24.22 -14.05
N GLU A 884 44.36 23.23 -14.42
CA GLU A 884 45.61 23.42 -15.15
C GLU A 884 45.37 24.06 -16.53
N LYS A 885 44.37 23.57 -17.28
CA LYS A 885 44.00 24.15 -18.58
C LYS A 885 43.48 25.59 -18.42
N LEU A 886 42.68 25.86 -17.39
CA LEU A 886 42.23 27.22 -17.09
C LEU A 886 43.40 28.14 -16.72
N ALA A 887 44.37 27.64 -15.96
CA ALA A 887 45.58 28.37 -15.64
C ALA A 887 46.41 28.69 -16.90
N ILE A 888 46.53 27.75 -17.85
CA ILE A 888 47.22 27.98 -19.12
C ILE A 888 46.49 29.04 -19.97
N LEU A 889 45.17 28.96 -20.08
CA LEU A 889 44.36 29.98 -20.75
C LEU A 889 44.55 31.35 -20.11
N SER A 890 44.66 31.39 -18.79
CA SER A 890 44.87 32.62 -18.04
C SER A 890 46.25 33.27 -18.27
N ILE A 891 47.24 32.50 -18.74
CA ILE A 891 48.59 32.98 -19.08
C ILE A 891 48.68 33.43 -20.55
N GLN A 892 47.88 32.87 -21.45
CA GLN A 892 47.88 33.24 -22.89
C GLN A 892 47.27 34.63 -23.18
N GLU A 893 46.61 35.27 -22.20
CA GLU A 893 46.08 36.64 -22.29
C GLU A 893 47.05 37.74 -21.76
N GLN A 894 48.24 37.38 -21.25
CA GLN A 894 49.34 38.33 -20.98
C GLN A 894 50.21 38.53 -22.22
#